data_AF-A0AAD1ZL16-F1
#
_entry.id   AF-A0AAD1ZL16-F1
#
_cell.length_a   1.000
_cell.length_b   1.000
_cell.length_c   1.000
_cell.angle_alpha   90.00
_cell.angle_beta   90.00
_cell.angle_gamma   90.00
#
_symmetry.space_group_name_H-M   'P 1'
#
loop_
_entity.id
_entity.type
_entity.pdbx_description
1 polymer ?
#
loop_
_entity_poly.entity_id
_entity_poly.type
_entity_poly.pdbx_seq_one_letter_code
_entity_poly.pdbx_strand_id
1 'polypeptide(L)'
;MRGRCSWCPRLFEDKGGGVVEGGEHRAPKKGDRSDLELGWKWNQRVEGSGAYIYVGCCGSTSCFAIFAVVLQDIILQLSEGRVKMAQILAPSAQWRMRIAKNYTDAHPLTKKTWSSLVMKQNKKDAVKSSGRFKVCALQSENGTINRVEQLLNLDVTPYSDKIIAEYIWIGGSGIDVRSKSRTISKPVKHPSELPKWNYDGSSTGQAPGEDSEVILYPQAIFKDPFRGGNNILVVCDTYTPQGEPIPTNKRHKAAQIFRDPKVVAEVPWYGIEQEYTLLQTNVKWPLGWPVGGYPGPQGPYYCGAGADKSFGRDISDAHYKACLYAGINISGTNGEVMPGQWEFQVGPSVGIEAGDHIWCARYLLERITEQAGVVLSLDPKPIEGDWNGAGCHTNYSTKSMREEGGFEVIKKAILNLSLRHKEHISAYGEGNERRLTGKHETASINTFSWGVANRGCSIRVGRDTEKEGKGYLEDRRPASNMDPYVVTSLLAETTLLWEPTLEAEALAAQKLSLKAMAYGAGKSAAFALLILNVILYFIIVAIAAWAVNHGIEQTHETASVLSLPARIFPIYYPFGNMATGYVVILSLLAGVVGFTTSVSGISNVIQWDSPNLHAAAASSLVTWLLTLLAMGLACKEIDIGWTQSNLRTLETLLIIVSGTQLFCTAAVHVGLDSVAARESLYYSKKPRINVKCTADSNSEAIGGTKKWEKWVPRNLFAAEKVFRLISGATSSPIAQYISSPTTFLHSVDPRIKLAWVLTLVILPARSDIAVRLGIVIYLALLSIRVQPSEVWMDQLGRVSLLCGFLFIVLGLGTDSTPSLLCSRTPPSSMTGLPSLQASFEGYRYVLLKFGPLQLTRKGLSAASTAACLTFTIFQSASLCLTTTTPEQLAFAFQWFIHPLAHIGVPVSEIIFTLLLSLRFINLVFDEVRNVALGIVSRRIKWEQLTTMETIDVFFTYIRRIFKNIYNHAEQISQAMIVRGFRGDCNAHKIFLSAGPSMAMPNIISFSCLVGLIGAATLSKYIIV
;
A
#
# COMPACT_ATOMS: atom_id res chain seq x y z
N MET A 1 -41.42 65.36 -14.81
CA MET A 1 -40.98 65.36 -13.39
C MET A 1 -41.81 64.33 -12.59
N ARG A 2 -41.41 64.07 -11.34
CA ARG A 2 -42.10 63.36 -10.22
C ARG A 2 -43.62 63.04 -10.39
N GLY A 3 -44.11 61.86 -9.96
CA GLY A 3 -45.57 61.64 -9.78
C GLY A 3 -46.09 60.20 -9.49
N ARG A 4 -45.85 59.66 -8.29
CA ARG A 4 -46.25 58.32 -7.76
C ARG A 4 -47.68 57.76 -8.05
N CYS A 5 -47.72 56.44 -8.31
CA CYS A 5 -48.64 55.40 -7.75
C CYS A 5 -50.15 55.30 -8.13
N SER A 6 -50.45 54.40 -9.08
CA SER A 6 -51.36 53.23 -8.98
C SER A 6 -52.83 53.35 -8.48
N TRP A 7 -53.79 53.03 -9.35
CA TRP A 7 -54.62 51.79 -9.33
C TRP A 7 -55.34 51.60 -10.69
N CYS A 8 -56.02 50.47 -10.92
CA CYS A 8 -56.68 50.04 -12.18
C CYS A 8 -58.16 50.51 -12.30
N PRO A 9 -58.92 50.30 -13.42
CA PRO A 9 -58.57 49.95 -14.83
C PRO A 9 -59.39 50.69 -15.95
N ARG A 10 -59.25 50.23 -17.22
CA ARG A 10 -60.20 50.25 -18.40
C ARG A 10 -60.16 51.36 -19.49
N LEU A 11 -59.98 50.86 -20.73
CA LEU A 11 -60.71 51.07 -22.00
C LEU A 11 -60.56 52.34 -22.86
N PHE A 12 -60.37 52.10 -24.18
CA PHE A 12 -60.57 52.96 -25.37
C PHE A 12 -59.71 54.25 -25.42
N GLU A 13 -59.37 54.89 -26.55
CA GLU A 13 -59.62 54.77 -28.01
C GLU A 13 -58.47 55.55 -28.74
N ASP A 14 -58.20 55.59 -30.06
CA ASP A 14 -58.74 55.03 -31.32
C ASP A 14 -57.63 55.13 -32.45
N LYS A 15 -57.88 54.60 -33.66
CA LYS A 15 -57.27 54.89 -35.00
C LYS A 15 -55.88 54.30 -35.34
N GLY A 16 -55.66 53.78 -36.55
CA GLY A 16 -56.62 53.47 -37.64
C GLY A 16 -55.99 53.32 -39.04
N GLY A 17 -56.62 52.54 -39.93
CA GLY A 17 -56.31 52.47 -41.37
C GLY A 17 -56.39 51.05 -42.00
N GLY A 18 -56.87 50.93 -43.25
CA GLY A 18 -56.80 49.68 -44.01
C GLY A 18 -57.57 49.61 -45.34
N VAL A 19 -57.21 48.60 -46.15
CA VAL A 19 -57.93 47.98 -47.31
C VAL A 19 -58.01 48.81 -48.63
N VAL A 20 -58.26 48.12 -49.77
CA VAL A 20 -58.49 48.61 -51.17
C VAL A 20 -57.20 48.92 -51.97
N GLU A 21 -56.91 48.38 -53.18
CA GLU A 21 -57.42 47.21 -53.94
C GLU A 21 -56.48 46.78 -55.12
N GLY A 22 -56.86 45.78 -55.93
CA GLY A 22 -56.19 45.35 -57.20
C GLY A 22 -54.96 44.43 -57.04
N GLY A 23 -54.48 43.69 -58.06
CA GLY A 23 -55.00 43.45 -59.42
C GLY A 23 -53.97 42.72 -60.33
N GLU A 24 -54.34 41.56 -60.87
CA GLU A 24 -53.72 40.78 -61.98
C GLU A 24 -52.22 40.31 -61.99
N HIS A 25 -52.10 38.97 -62.14
CA HIS A 25 -51.27 38.22 -63.13
C HIS A 25 -49.75 37.87 -62.98
N ARG A 26 -49.53 36.54 -63.11
CA ARG A 26 -48.46 35.79 -63.83
C ARG A 26 -47.05 35.61 -63.22
N ALA A 27 -46.92 34.47 -62.52
CA ALA A 27 -45.82 33.52 -62.73
C ALA A 27 -45.88 32.93 -64.17
N PRO A 28 -44.86 32.24 -64.75
CA PRO A 28 -44.09 31.09 -64.18
C PRO A 28 -42.58 31.13 -64.58
N LYS A 29 -41.71 30.08 -64.57
CA LYS A 29 -41.72 28.58 -64.55
C LYS A 29 -40.50 28.10 -63.70
N LYS A 30 -40.51 26.91 -63.07
CA LYS A 30 -39.99 25.60 -63.56
C LYS A 30 -38.72 25.68 -64.43
N GLY A 31 -37.77 24.73 -64.37
CA GLY A 31 -37.68 23.43 -63.67
C GLY A 31 -36.40 22.71 -64.15
N ASP A 32 -35.73 21.87 -63.36
CA ASP A 32 -36.17 20.56 -62.83
C ASP A 32 -35.89 19.39 -63.82
N ARG A 33 -35.04 18.46 -63.38
CA ARG A 33 -34.66 17.15 -63.96
C ARG A 33 -33.64 16.49 -63.00
N SER A 34 -33.87 15.40 -62.26
CA SER A 34 -34.84 14.30 -62.25
C SER A 34 -34.37 12.98 -62.91
N ASP A 35 -34.73 11.89 -62.19
CA ASP A 35 -35.04 10.52 -62.63
C ASP A 35 -33.94 9.49 -62.99
N LEU A 36 -33.92 8.40 -62.20
CA LEU A 36 -34.05 6.96 -62.55
C LEU A 36 -33.79 6.16 -61.23
N GLU A 37 -34.71 5.43 -60.57
CA GLU A 37 -35.64 4.33 -60.96
C GLU A 37 -34.93 3.00 -61.34
N LEU A 38 -35.41 1.77 -60.99
CA LEU A 38 -36.77 1.35 -60.59
C LEU A 38 -36.85 -0.02 -59.80
N GLY A 39 -37.73 -0.11 -58.77
CA GLY A 39 -38.35 -1.34 -58.21
C GLY A 39 -37.45 -2.32 -57.40
N TRP A 40 -37.79 -3.59 -57.07
CA TRP A 40 -38.93 -4.54 -57.28
C TRP A 40 -38.88 -5.66 -56.18
N LYS A 41 -39.87 -6.53 -55.84
CA LYS A 41 -41.36 -6.49 -55.66
C LYS A 41 -41.90 -7.89 -55.20
N TRP A 42 -43.08 -7.97 -54.52
CA TRP A 42 -43.90 -9.18 -54.16
C TRP A 42 -43.38 -10.20 -53.09
N ASN A 43 -44.18 -11.10 -52.44
CA ASN A 43 -45.56 -11.08 -51.86
C ASN A 43 -45.88 -12.40 -51.06
N GLN A 44 -47.05 -12.45 -50.37
CA GLN A 44 -47.67 -13.53 -49.53
C GLN A 44 -47.29 -13.50 -48.01
N ARG A 45 -48.19 -13.46 -47.00
CA ARG A 45 -49.60 -13.91 -46.75
C ARG A 45 -49.68 -15.43 -46.48
N VAL A 46 -50.39 -16.02 -45.50
CA VAL A 46 -51.44 -15.65 -44.49
C VAL A 46 -50.93 -16.15 -43.10
N GLU A 47 -51.25 -15.69 -41.88
CA GLU A 47 -52.51 -15.68 -41.08
C GLU A 47 -52.08 -15.43 -39.60
N GLY A 48 -52.80 -14.84 -38.63
CA GLY A 48 -54.06 -14.09 -38.60
C GLY A 48 -54.18 -13.30 -37.26
N SER A 49 -54.92 -12.18 -37.27
CA SER A 49 -55.28 -11.25 -36.17
C SER A 49 -55.60 -11.87 -34.79
N GLY A 50 -55.51 -11.19 -33.62
CA GLY A 50 -55.28 -9.76 -33.26
C GLY A 50 -55.74 -9.54 -31.78
N ALA A 51 -55.68 -8.37 -31.14
CA ALA A 51 -55.23 -7.03 -31.53
C ALA A 51 -54.85 -6.15 -30.29
N TYR A 52 -54.37 -4.94 -30.56
CA TYR A 52 -53.96 -3.80 -29.72
C TYR A 52 -54.90 -3.43 -28.54
N ILE A 53 -54.49 -2.67 -27.50
CA ILE A 53 -54.25 -1.20 -27.51
C ILE A 53 -53.26 -0.72 -26.40
N TYR A 54 -52.58 0.41 -26.68
CA TYR A 54 -51.63 1.15 -25.83
C TYR A 54 -52.31 2.10 -24.80
N VAL A 55 -51.86 2.09 -23.54
CA VAL A 55 -51.56 3.22 -22.59
C VAL A 55 -50.76 2.57 -21.43
N GLY A 56 -49.72 3.10 -20.78
CA GLY A 56 -49.00 4.38 -20.77
C GLY A 56 -47.83 4.30 -19.77
N CYS A 57 -47.14 5.40 -19.45
CA CYS A 57 -45.88 5.37 -18.67
C CYS A 57 -46.04 5.08 -17.16
N CYS A 58 -45.19 4.19 -16.62
CA CYS A 58 -44.51 4.41 -15.33
C CYS A 58 -43.19 3.60 -15.25
N GLY A 59 -42.37 3.80 -14.22
CA GLY A 59 -40.97 3.33 -14.18
C GLY A 59 -40.64 2.19 -13.19
N SER A 60 -39.33 1.95 -13.04
CA SER A 60 -38.68 1.20 -11.94
C SER A 60 -38.98 -0.31 -11.77
N THR A 61 -38.87 -1.11 -12.84
CA THR A 61 -38.72 -2.58 -12.72
C THR A 61 -37.44 -3.13 -13.38
N SER A 62 -36.83 -2.41 -14.33
CA SER A 62 -35.73 -2.93 -15.18
C SER A 62 -34.42 -3.26 -14.45
N CYS A 63 -34.18 -2.70 -13.25
CA CYS A 63 -32.90 -2.87 -12.56
C CYS A 63 -32.74 -4.23 -11.84
N PHE A 64 -33.83 -4.85 -11.38
CA PHE A 64 -33.76 -6.10 -10.60
C PHE A 64 -33.44 -7.32 -11.47
N ALA A 65 -34.04 -7.42 -12.66
CA ALA A 65 -33.81 -8.55 -13.57
C ALA A 65 -32.33 -8.63 -14.02
N ILE A 66 -31.73 -7.50 -14.39
CA ILE A 66 -30.34 -7.43 -14.87
C ILE A 66 -29.37 -7.78 -13.73
N PHE A 67 -29.62 -7.32 -12.50
CA PHE A 67 -28.77 -7.67 -11.35
C PHE A 67 -28.88 -9.14 -10.95
N ALA A 68 -30.07 -9.74 -10.98
CA ALA A 68 -30.27 -11.14 -10.63
C ALA A 68 -29.57 -12.11 -11.60
N VAL A 69 -29.71 -11.88 -12.92
CA VAL A 69 -29.08 -12.74 -13.95
C VAL A 69 -27.55 -12.69 -13.85
N VAL A 70 -26.96 -11.49 -13.77
CA VAL A 70 -25.49 -11.35 -13.66
C VAL A 70 -24.95 -11.98 -12.37
N LEU A 71 -25.69 -11.92 -11.26
CA LEU A 71 -25.27 -12.59 -10.02
C LEU A 71 -25.36 -14.11 -10.12
N GLN A 72 -26.35 -14.64 -10.85
CA GLN A 72 -26.58 -16.08 -11.00
C GLN A 72 -25.55 -16.74 -11.95
N ASP A 73 -25.14 -16.08 -13.04
CA ASP A 73 -24.03 -16.54 -13.89
C ASP A 73 -22.70 -16.60 -13.11
N ILE A 74 -22.44 -15.59 -12.26
CA ILE A 74 -21.23 -15.55 -11.41
C ILE A 74 -21.27 -16.66 -10.34
N ILE A 75 -22.45 -17.04 -9.83
CA ILE A 75 -22.59 -18.16 -8.89
C ILE A 75 -22.43 -19.52 -9.61
N LEU A 76 -22.94 -19.67 -10.83
CA LEU A 76 -22.74 -20.87 -11.66
C LEU A 76 -21.25 -21.10 -11.95
N GLN A 77 -20.52 -20.06 -12.40
CA GLN A 77 -19.06 -20.13 -12.61
C GLN A 77 -18.23 -20.36 -11.32
N LEU A 78 -18.83 -20.24 -10.13
CA LEU A 78 -18.19 -20.60 -8.85
C LEU A 78 -18.59 -21.99 -8.34
N SER A 79 -19.54 -22.68 -9.00
CA SER A 79 -20.06 -23.98 -8.55
C SER A 79 -19.76 -25.15 -9.50
N GLU A 80 -19.62 -24.92 -10.81
CA GLU A 80 -19.36 -25.98 -11.81
C GLU A 80 -17.89 -26.45 -11.86
N GLY A 81 -17.31 -26.70 -10.67
CA GLY A 81 -15.92 -27.09 -10.46
C GLY A 81 -15.66 -28.61 -10.38
N ARG A 82 -16.62 -29.48 -10.78
CA ARG A 82 -16.39 -30.94 -10.92
C ARG A 82 -17.51 -31.72 -11.63
N VAL A 83 -17.11 -32.84 -12.25
CA VAL A 83 -17.91 -33.94 -12.85
C VAL A 83 -18.67 -33.65 -14.16
N LYS A 84 -18.02 -34.03 -15.28
CA LYS A 84 -18.58 -35.01 -16.24
C LYS A 84 -17.48 -35.55 -17.17
N MET A 85 -17.51 -36.85 -17.44
CA MET A 85 -16.64 -37.49 -18.43
C MET A 85 -17.37 -38.73 -19.00
N ALA A 86 -17.97 -38.57 -20.18
CA ALA A 86 -18.67 -39.64 -20.91
C ALA A 86 -18.75 -39.28 -22.41
N GLN A 87 -18.75 -40.31 -23.26
CA GLN A 87 -18.57 -40.23 -24.72
C GLN A 87 -19.80 -39.69 -25.49
N ILE A 88 -19.56 -39.19 -26.71
CA ILE A 88 -20.35 -39.44 -27.94
C ILE A 88 -19.44 -39.16 -29.16
N LEU A 89 -19.81 -39.66 -30.35
CA LEU A 89 -18.91 -39.82 -31.51
C LEU A 89 -18.86 -38.62 -32.51
N ALA A 90 -17.89 -38.73 -33.41
CA ALA A 90 -17.51 -37.92 -34.59
C ALA A 90 -18.63 -37.73 -35.66
N PRO A 91 -18.44 -37.08 -36.85
CA PRO A 91 -17.18 -36.67 -37.50
C PRO A 91 -17.15 -35.34 -38.31
N SER A 92 -16.00 -35.10 -38.98
CA SER A 92 -15.77 -34.14 -40.08
C SER A 92 -15.68 -32.64 -39.69
N ALA A 93 -15.07 -31.74 -40.48
CA ALA A 93 -14.55 -31.87 -41.84
C ALA A 93 -13.12 -31.29 -42.05
N GLN A 94 -12.58 -31.50 -43.26
CA GLN A 94 -11.21 -31.15 -43.67
C GLN A 94 -11.06 -29.66 -44.01
N TRP A 95 -9.82 -29.15 -44.02
CA TRP A 95 -9.18 -28.66 -45.25
C TRP A 95 -7.65 -28.88 -45.19
N ARG A 96 -6.99 -28.95 -46.35
CA ARG A 96 -5.57 -29.34 -46.52
C ARG A 96 -4.74 -28.20 -47.09
N MET A 97 -3.47 -28.09 -46.71
CA MET A 97 -2.26 -28.13 -47.58
C MET A 97 -0.99 -27.69 -46.80
N ARG A 98 0.23 -28.18 -47.08
CA ARG A 98 0.70 -29.35 -47.86
C ARG A 98 2.08 -29.77 -47.30
N ILE A 99 2.36 -31.07 -47.14
CA ILE A 99 3.63 -31.62 -46.61
C ILE A 99 4.55 -32.08 -47.75
N ALA A 100 5.88 -32.02 -47.55
CA ALA A 100 6.90 -32.71 -48.35
C ALA A 100 7.45 -33.96 -47.60
N LYS A 101 7.81 -35.04 -48.31
CA LYS A 101 8.01 -36.43 -47.78
C LYS A 101 8.89 -37.28 -48.73
N ASN A 102 9.52 -38.40 -48.35
CA ASN A 102 9.73 -39.03 -47.02
C ASN A 102 11.19 -38.74 -46.55
N TYR A 103 11.99 -39.55 -45.84
CA TYR A 103 11.99 -40.94 -45.29
C TYR A 103 12.39 -40.83 -43.80
N THR A 104 11.81 -41.51 -42.80
CA THR A 104 11.63 -42.95 -42.51
C THR A 104 12.93 -43.75 -42.37
N ASP A 105 13.33 -44.04 -41.12
CA ASP A 105 13.20 -45.40 -40.55
C ASP A 105 13.53 -45.45 -39.04
N ALA A 106 12.68 -46.17 -38.27
CA ALA A 106 12.94 -46.87 -36.99
C ALA A 106 11.62 -47.08 -36.21
N HIS A 107 11.33 -48.31 -35.79
CA HIS A 107 10.21 -48.64 -34.89
C HIS A 107 10.66 -48.69 -33.40
N PRO A 108 9.75 -48.55 -32.43
CA PRO A 108 10.09 -48.35 -31.01
C PRO A 108 10.32 -49.66 -30.24
N LEU A 109 11.06 -49.58 -29.12
CA LEU A 109 11.10 -50.63 -28.09
C LEU A 109 11.32 -50.05 -26.67
N THR A 110 11.14 -50.88 -25.65
CA THR A 110 10.67 -50.46 -24.31
C THR A 110 11.66 -50.68 -23.15
N LYS A 111 11.30 -50.16 -21.96
CA LYS A 111 12.06 -50.22 -20.70
C LYS A 111 12.63 -51.61 -20.34
N LYS A 112 13.93 -51.80 -20.60
CA LYS A 112 14.96 -52.42 -19.73
C LYS A 112 16.26 -51.64 -20.03
N THR A 113 17.20 -51.40 -19.11
CA THR A 113 17.45 -52.00 -17.80
C THR A 113 17.98 -50.92 -16.84
N TRP A 114 17.65 -50.98 -15.54
CA TRP A 114 18.38 -50.22 -14.50
C TRP A 114 19.49 -51.11 -13.89
N SER A 115 20.35 -50.52 -13.06
CA SER A 115 21.40 -51.17 -12.26
C SER A 115 22.41 -52.06 -13.02
N SER A 116 23.47 -51.44 -13.54
CA SER A 116 24.87 -51.81 -13.17
C SER A 116 25.92 -50.93 -13.85
N LEU A 117 26.63 -50.10 -13.09
CA LEU A 117 28.09 -50.16 -12.97
C LEU A 117 28.61 -49.19 -11.89
N VAL A 118 29.22 -49.74 -10.84
CA VAL A 118 30.11 -48.97 -9.96
C VAL A 118 31.51 -49.07 -10.56
N MET A 119 32.05 -47.96 -11.07
CA MET A 119 33.45 -47.95 -11.53
C MET A 119 34.40 -47.85 -10.33
N LYS A 120 35.19 -48.92 -10.13
CA LYS A 120 36.40 -48.87 -9.31
C LYS A 120 37.48 -48.07 -10.01
N GLN A 121 38.29 -47.35 -9.24
CA GLN A 121 39.58 -46.82 -9.72
C GLN A 121 40.53 -47.97 -10.08
N ASN A 122 41.36 -47.77 -11.11
CA ASN A 122 42.75 -48.22 -11.05
C ASN A 122 43.67 -47.31 -11.87
N LYS A 123 44.94 -47.24 -11.51
CA LYS A 123 45.90 -46.25 -12.07
C LYS A 123 46.63 -46.79 -13.31
N LYS A 124 46.72 -45.97 -14.36
CA LYS A 124 47.95 -45.28 -14.80
C LYS A 124 47.77 -44.69 -16.21
N ASP A 125 47.87 -43.37 -16.32
CA ASP A 125 48.77 -42.73 -17.29
C ASP A 125 48.95 -41.25 -16.93
N ALA A 126 50.11 -40.68 -17.27
CA ALA A 126 50.54 -39.36 -16.82
C ALA A 126 50.44 -38.31 -17.94
N VAL A 127 49.28 -37.64 -18.04
CA VAL A 127 49.06 -36.54 -19.00
C VAL A 127 49.09 -35.19 -18.27
N LYS A 128 49.97 -34.28 -18.71
CA LYS A 128 50.01 -32.90 -18.21
C LYS A 128 48.71 -32.18 -18.58
N SER A 129 47.89 -31.80 -17.59
CA SER A 129 46.67 -31.03 -17.82
C SER A 129 46.99 -29.54 -18.06
N SER A 130 47.38 -29.18 -19.29
CA SER A 130 47.36 -27.79 -19.73
C SER A 130 45.90 -27.33 -19.89
N GLY A 131 45.34 -26.74 -18.84
CA GLY A 131 43.97 -26.24 -18.82
C GLY A 131 43.79 -25.04 -19.75
N ARG A 132 43.57 -25.29 -21.04
CA ARG A 132 43.26 -24.26 -22.03
C ARG A 132 41.89 -23.64 -21.75
N PHE A 133 41.94 -22.42 -21.23
CA PHE A 133 40.82 -21.52 -21.09
C PHE A 133 40.36 -21.06 -22.48
N LYS A 134 39.07 -21.22 -22.79
CA LYS A 134 38.43 -20.64 -23.99
C LYS A 134 37.31 -19.71 -23.56
N VAL A 135 37.43 -18.43 -23.90
CA VAL A 135 36.29 -17.51 -23.99
C VAL A 135 35.58 -17.83 -25.30
N CYS A 136 34.29 -18.11 -25.25
CA CYS A 136 33.48 -18.39 -26.44
C CYS A 136 33.05 -17.09 -27.13
N ALA A 137 34.02 -16.31 -27.62
CA ALA A 137 33.74 -15.34 -28.67
C ALA A 137 33.07 -16.07 -29.86
N LEU A 138 32.12 -15.39 -30.51
CA LEU A 138 31.22 -15.95 -31.53
C LEU A 138 31.93 -16.93 -32.48
N GLN A 139 31.48 -18.19 -32.49
CA GLN A 139 31.92 -19.13 -33.52
C GLN A 139 31.45 -18.61 -34.88
N SER A 140 32.41 -18.21 -35.71
CA SER A 140 32.18 -18.05 -37.15
C SER A 140 31.64 -19.37 -37.71
N GLU A 141 30.45 -19.33 -38.30
CA GLU A 141 29.82 -20.48 -38.97
C GLU A 141 30.53 -20.79 -40.30
N ASN A 142 31.81 -21.20 -40.24
CA ASN A 142 32.54 -21.85 -41.31
C ASN A 142 33.81 -22.53 -40.79
N GLY A 143 34.14 -23.71 -41.33
CA GLY A 143 35.23 -24.58 -40.87
C GLY A 143 36.67 -24.08 -41.09
N THR A 144 36.87 -22.79 -41.33
CA THR A 144 38.19 -22.15 -41.39
C THR A 144 38.86 -22.17 -40.01
N ILE A 145 39.91 -22.99 -39.87
CA ILE A 145 40.82 -22.94 -38.73
C ILE A 145 41.41 -21.52 -38.65
N ASN A 146 41.07 -20.78 -37.60
CA ASN A 146 41.59 -19.44 -37.40
C ASN A 146 43.07 -19.50 -37.01
N ARG A 147 43.95 -19.34 -38.02
CA ARG A 147 45.42 -19.34 -37.83
C ARG A 147 45.87 -18.27 -36.83
N VAL A 148 45.15 -17.16 -36.69
CA VAL A 148 45.47 -16.10 -35.72
C VAL A 148 45.22 -16.60 -34.29
N GLU A 149 44.12 -17.32 -34.05
CA GLU A 149 43.84 -17.94 -32.74
C GLU A 149 44.96 -18.93 -32.33
N GLN A 150 45.47 -19.70 -33.28
CA GLN A 150 46.59 -20.63 -33.04
C GLN A 150 47.91 -19.91 -32.72
N LEU A 151 48.19 -18.78 -33.37
CA LEU A 151 49.38 -17.97 -33.11
C LEU A 151 49.30 -17.21 -31.78
N LEU A 152 48.11 -16.70 -31.42
CA LEU A 152 47.88 -16.05 -30.12
C LEU A 152 48.02 -17.04 -28.95
N ASN A 153 47.65 -18.31 -29.15
CA ASN A 153 47.73 -19.39 -28.16
C ASN A 153 49.01 -20.25 -28.29
N LEU A 154 50.06 -19.73 -28.92
CA LEU A 154 51.34 -20.42 -29.10
C LEU A 154 52.16 -20.36 -27.81
N ASP A 155 52.35 -21.52 -27.17
CA ASP A 155 53.28 -21.64 -26.06
C ASP A 155 54.72 -21.54 -26.58
N VAL A 156 55.40 -20.45 -26.23
CA VAL A 156 56.80 -20.18 -26.61
C VAL A 156 57.81 -20.85 -25.68
N THR A 157 57.40 -21.36 -24.51
CA THR A 157 58.32 -21.92 -23.51
C THR A 157 59.12 -23.15 -23.97
N PRO A 158 58.68 -24.00 -24.92
CA PRO A 158 59.52 -25.06 -25.49
C PRO A 158 60.63 -24.54 -26.43
N TYR A 159 60.59 -23.27 -26.82
CA TYR A 159 61.44 -22.69 -27.85
C TYR A 159 62.35 -21.55 -27.33
N SER A 160 62.03 -20.94 -26.18
CA SER A 160 62.87 -19.91 -25.56
C SER A 160 62.56 -19.69 -24.07
N ASP A 161 63.59 -19.40 -23.28
CA ASP A 161 63.45 -18.91 -21.88
C ASP A 161 62.93 -17.46 -21.80
N LYS A 162 62.85 -16.76 -22.93
CA LYS A 162 62.33 -15.39 -23.02
C LYS A 162 60.85 -15.35 -22.66
N ILE A 163 60.46 -14.37 -21.84
CA ILE A 163 59.07 -14.11 -21.47
C ILE A 163 58.61 -12.75 -21.98
N ILE A 164 57.30 -12.56 -22.11
CA ILE A 164 56.67 -11.26 -22.33
C ILE A 164 56.21 -10.72 -20.98
N ALA A 165 56.58 -9.47 -20.69
CA ALA A 165 56.13 -8.71 -19.53
C ALA A 165 55.29 -7.51 -20.00
N GLU A 166 54.02 -7.49 -19.62
CA GLU A 166 53.06 -6.41 -19.90
C GLU A 166 53.13 -5.36 -18.77
N TYR A 167 53.69 -4.19 -19.05
CA TYR A 167 53.79 -3.09 -18.08
C TYR A 167 52.49 -2.30 -18.12
N ILE A 168 51.81 -2.17 -16.98
CA ILE A 168 50.48 -1.57 -16.83
C ILE A 168 50.60 -0.34 -15.91
N TRP A 169 49.99 0.78 -16.29
CA TRP A 169 49.95 2.00 -15.49
C TRP A 169 48.63 2.77 -15.65
N ILE A 170 48.40 3.74 -14.77
CA ILE A 170 47.24 4.64 -14.79
C ILE A 170 47.62 5.89 -15.61
N GLY A 171 46.76 6.27 -16.55
CA GLY A 171 46.91 7.42 -17.44
C GLY A 171 46.54 8.77 -16.81
N GLY A 172 46.51 9.82 -17.64
CA GLY A 172 46.30 11.20 -17.21
C GLY A 172 44.93 11.50 -16.60
N SER A 173 43.90 10.69 -16.89
CA SER A 173 42.57 10.88 -16.27
C SER A 173 42.47 10.32 -14.85
N GLY A 174 43.47 9.54 -14.40
CA GLY A 174 43.39 8.81 -13.13
C GLY A 174 42.44 7.59 -13.14
N ILE A 175 41.70 7.36 -14.22
CA ILE A 175 40.78 6.21 -14.40
C ILE A 175 41.24 5.33 -15.56
N ASP A 176 41.75 5.93 -16.65
CA ASP A 176 42.18 5.22 -17.84
C ASP A 176 43.41 4.34 -17.58
N VAL A 177 43.33 3.05 -17.90
CA VAL A 177 44.45 2.11 -17.77
C VAL A 177 45.17 2.00 -19.11
N ARG A 178 46.50 2.06 -19.07
CA ARG A 178 47.39 1.90 -20.22
C ARG A 178 48.31 0.70 -20.01
N SER A 179 48.72 0.04 -21.10
CA SER A 179 49.77 -0.97 -21.03
C SER A 179 50.64 -1.02 -22.29
N LYS A 180 51.82 -1.62 -22.17
CA LYS A 180 52.62 -2.12 -23.30
C LYS A 180 53.55 -3.26 -22.88
N SER A 181 53.87 -4.14 -23.81
CA SER A 181 54.67 -5.35 -23.56
C SER A 181 56.13 -5.22 -23.97
N ARG A 182 57.05 -5.78 -23.18
CA ARG A 182 58.46 -5.99 -23.56
C ARG A 182 58.87 -7.45 -23.38
N THR A 183 59.85 -7.90 -24.16
CA THR A 183 60.52 -9.17 -23.92
C THR A 183 61.54 -9.04 -22.78
N ILE A 184 61.53 -9.98 -21.84
CA ILE A 184 62.54 -10.16 -20.80
C ILE A 184 63.30 -11.47 -21.08
N SER A 185 64.59 -11.51 -20.78
CA SER A 185 65.50 -12.61 -21.17
C SER A 185 65.32 -13.93 -20.40
N LYS A 186 64.66 -13.90 -19.24
CA LYS A 186 64.40 -15.02 -18.34
C LYS A 186 63.07 -14.83 -17.60
N PRO A 187 62.46 -15.88 -17.01
CA PRO A 187 61.41 -15.72 -16.02
C PRO A 187 61.91 -14.93 -14.78
N VAL A 188 61.02 -14.13 -14.20
CA VAL A 188 61.31 -13.22 -13.07
C VAL A 188 60.41 -13.56 -11.89
N LYS A 189 60.91 -13.41 -10.64
CA LYS A 189 60.15 -13.70 -9.42
C LYS A 189 59.82 -12.47 -8.59
N HIS A 190 60.70 -11.47 -8.55
CA HIS A 190 60.50 -10.27 -7.73
C HIS A 190 60.38 -9.00 -8.58
N PRO A 191 59.48 -8.04 -8.27
CA PRO A 191 59.32 -6.79 -9.03
C PRO A 191 60.62 -6.02 -9.24
N SER A 192 61.53 -6.03 -8.27
CA SER A 192 62.83 -5.32 -8.36
C SER A 192 63.86 -5.95 -9.31
N GLU A 193 63.62 -7.16 -9.82
CA GLU A 193 64.43 -7.75 -10.89
C GLU A 193 64.04 -7.20 -12.28
N LEU A 194 62.85 -6.60 -12.40
CA LEU A 194 62.37 -6.05 -13.67
C LEU A 194 63.05 -4.70 -13.95
N PRO A 195 63.48 -4.45 -15.19
CA PRO A 195 64.02 -3.14 -15.55
C PRO A 195 62.93 -2.07 -15.42
N LYS A 196 63.31 -0.88 -14.95
CA LYS A 196 62.52 0.33 -15.21
C LYS A 196 62.28 0.48 -16.72
N TRP A 197 61.20 1.16 -17.08
CA TRP A 197 60.92 1.50 -18.47
C TRP A 197 60.41 2.93 -18.57
N ASN A 198 60.06 3.38 -19.77
CA ASN A 198 59.64 4.74 -20.08
C ASN A 198 58.41 4.71 -21.01
N TYR A 199 57.68 5.82 -21.13
CA TYR A 199 56.69 6.04 -22.18
C TYR A 199 56.54 7.54 -22.46
N ASP A 200 55.90 7.87 -23.59
CA ASP A 200 55.50 9.22 -23.93
C ASP A 200 54.25 9.61 -23.11
N GLY A 201 54.46 10.45 -22.11
CA GLY A 201 53.41 11.02 -21.26
C GLY A 201 52.60 12.12 -21.95
N SER A 202 53.05 12.69 -23.08
CA SER A 202 52.23 13.64 -23.84
C SER A 202 51.03 12.95 -24.49
N SER A 203 51.22 11.74 -25.03
CA SER A 203 50.16 10.85 -25.53
C SER A 203 49.22 10.27 -24.44
N THR A 204 49.44 10.59 -23.16
CA THR A 204 48.57 10.20 -22.04
C THR A 204 48.08 11.37 -21.19
N GLY A 205 48.48 12.61 -21.48
CA GLY A 205 48.13 13.79 -20.68
C GLY A 205 48.86 13.90 -19.34
N GLN A 206 50.06 13.32 -19.24
CA GLN A 206 50.87 13.23 -18.02
C GLN A 206 52.18 14.02 -18.07
N ALA A 207 52.58 14.51 -19.25
CA ALA A 207 53.77 15.33 -19.48
C ALA A 207 53.56 16.31 -20.65
N PRO A 208 54.27 17.45 -20.71
CA PRO A 208 54.26 18.34 -21.88
C PRO A 208 54.97 17.69 -23.09
N GLY A 209 54.82 18.27 -24.28
CA GLY A 209 55.48 17.75 -25.49
C GLY A 209 56.99 17.98 -25.57
N GLU A 210 57.54 18.88 -24.76
CA GLU A 210 58.96 19.28 -24.77
C GLU A 210 59.85 18.45 -23.82
N ASP A 211 59.29 17.99 -22.69
CA ASP A 211 59.87 16.96 -21.81
C ASP A 211 58.76 15.92 -21.55
N SER A 212 58.60 15.01 -22.51
CA SER A 212 57.46 14.08 -22.57
C SER A 212 57.73 12.71 -21.93
N GLU A 213 58.94 12.44 -21.45
CA GLU A 213 59.30 11.12 -20.94
C GLU A 213 58.78 10.89 -19.52
N VAL A 214 58.02 9.81 -19.31
CA VAL A 214 57.57 9.37 -17.98
C VAL A 214 58.06 7.96 -17.71
N ILE A 215 58.64 7.75 -16.53
CA ILE A 215 59.34 6.53 -16.13
C ILE A 215 58.39 5.59 -15.37
N LEU A 216 58.37 4.33 -15.78
CA LEU A 216 57.64 3.21 -15.19
C LEU A 216 58.54 2.45 -14.20
N TYR A 217 58.09 2.37 -12.95
CA TYR A 217 58.74 1.64 -11.86
C TYR A 217 57.91 0.39 -11.55
N PRO A 218 58.38 -0.84 -11.83
CA PRO A 218 57.69 -2.09 -11.49
C PRO A 218 57.38 -2.22 -9.98
N GLN A 219 56.15 -2.59 -9.64
CA GLN A 219 55.68 -2.69 -8.24
C GLN A 219 55.11 -4.06 -7.87
N ALA A 220 54.24 -4.62 -8.71
CA ALA A 220 53.62 -5.92 -8.47
C ALA A 220 53.65 -6.78 -9.75
N ILE A 221 53.85 -8.08 -9.59
CA ILE A 221 53.88 -9.07 -10.68
C ILE A 221 52.69 -10.01 -10.53
N PHE A 222 51.94 -10.21 -11.62
CA PHE A 222 50.89 -11.22 -11.75
C PHE A 222 51.17 -12.08 -12.99
N LYS A 223 50.57 -13.26 -13.10
CA LYS A 223 50.66 -14.07 -14.33
C LYS A 223 49.74 -13.50 -15.41
N ASP A 224 50.14 -13.60 -16.67
CA ASP A 224 49.33 -13.16 -17.82
C ASP A 224 48.34 -14.28 -18.23
N PRO A 225 47.01 -14.11 -18.01
CA PRO A 225 46.01 -15.12 -18.37
C PRO A 225 45.69 -15.17 -19.87
N PHE A 226 46.10 -14.15 -20.65
CA PHE A 226 45.88 -14.09 -22.09
C PHE A 226 46.99 -14.79 -22.87
N ARG A 227 48.24 -14.65 -22.40
CA ARG A 227 49.42 -15.28 -23.02
C ARG A 227 49.82 -16.60 -22.35
N GLY A 228 49.46 -16.80 -21.09
CA GLY A 228 49.79 -18.01 -20.32
C GLY A 228 51.30 -18.26 -20.20
N GLY A 229 51.66 -19.53 -19.94
CA GLY A 229 53.05 -19.96 -19.81
C GLY A 229 53.78 -19.24 -18.65
N ASN A 230 54.94 -18.67 -18.94
CA ASN A 230 55.75 -17.89 -18.00
C ASN A 230 55.59 -16.36 -18.19
N ASN A 231 54.59 -15.91 -18.97
CA ASN A 231 54.36 -14.49 -19.25
C ASN A 231 53.69 -13.79 -18.05
N ILE A 232 53.96 -12.49 -17.89
CA ILE A 232 53.58 -11.72 -16.69
C ILE A 232 52.93 -10.38 -17.01
N LEU A 233 52.07 -9.94 -16.09
CA LEU A 233 51.56 -8.59 -15.99
C LEU A 233 52.33 -7.86 -14.87
N VAL A 234 52.63 -6.58 -15.06
CA VAL A 234 53.47 -5.78 -14.18
C VAL A 234 52.78 -4.45 -13.89
N VAL A 235 52.19 -4.30 -12.70
CA VAL A 235 51.64 -3.01 -12.27
C VAL A 235 52.79 -2.08 -11.92
N CYS A 236 52.77 -0.86 -12.44
CA CYS A 236 53.85 0.10 -12.36
C CYS A 236 53.42 1.44 -11.73
N ASP A 237 54.31 1.98 -10.90
CA ASP A 237 54.29 3.39 -10.50
C ASP A 237 54.84 4.27 -11.62
N THR A 238 54.45 5.55 -11.63
CA THR A 238 54.82 6.55 -12.63
C THR A 238 55.56 7.74 -12.02
N TYR A 239 56.68 8.12 -12.65
CA TYR A 239 57.63 9.12 -12.14
C TYR A 239 58.20 9.98 -13.28
N THR A 240 58.65 11.19 -13.00
CA THR A 240 59.43 12.01 -13.94
C THR A 240 60.83 11.41 -14.17
N PRO A 241 61.59 11.83 -15.20
CA PRO A 241 62.97 11.39 -15.41
C PRO A 241 63.90 11.70 -14.22
N GLN A 242 63.60 12.76 -13.47
CA GLN A 242 64.34 13.18 -12.26
C GLN A 242 63.99 12.32 -11.04
N GLY A 243 62.95 11.48 -11.11
CA GLY A 243 62.56 10.52 -10.08
C GLY A 243 61.42 10.96 -9.15
N GLU A 244 60.75 12.08 -9.43
CA GLU A 244 59.62 12.59 -8.65
C GLU A 244 58.28 11.95 -9.08
N PRO A 245 57.35 11.63 -8.16
CA PRO A 245 56.08 11.01 -8.51
C PRO A 245 55.16 12.00 -9.24
N ILE A 246 54.65 11.63 -10.42
CA ILE A 246 53.78 12.51 -11.20
C ILE A 246 52.41 12.74 -10.50
N PRO A 247 51.66 13.81 -10.82
CA PRO A 247 50.42 14.15 -10.09
C PRO A 247 49.33 13.06 -10.08
N THR A 248 49.31 12.15 -11.06
CA THR A 248 48.38 11.00 -11.10
C THR A 248 48.89 9.78 -10.31
N ASN A 249 50.15 9.76 -9.85
CA ASN A 249 50.68 8.69 -9.02
C ASN A 249 50.17 8.82 -7.58
N LYS A 250 48.97 8.30 -7.32
CA LYS A 250 48.39 8.25 -5.96
C LYS A 250 48.98 7.12 -5.11
N ARG A 251 49.45 6.05 -5.77
CA ARG A 251 50.09 4.89 -5.14
C ARG A 251 51.30 5.28 -4.30
N HIS A 252 52.10 6.27 -4.74
CA HIS A 252 53.23 6.77 -3.98
C HIS A 252 52.82 7.27 -2.58
N LYS A 253 51.80 8.15 -2.47
CA LYS A 253 51.31 8.63 -1.17
C LYS A 253 50.71 7.48 -0.34
N ALA A 254 49.96 6.59 -0.98
CA ALA A 254 49.40 5.41 -0.31
C ALA A 254 50.50 4.52 0.29
N ALA A 255 51.60 4.31 -0.45
CA ALA A 255 52.75 3.52 0.00
C ALA A 255 53.54 4.20 1.12
N GLN A 256 53.52 5.54 1.24
CA GLN A 256 54.05 6.23 2.43
C GLN A 256 53.19 5.92 3.66
N ILE A 257 51.85 6.06 3.56
CA ILE A 257 50.91 5.78 4.66
C ILE A 257 51.00 4.31 5.12
N PHE A 258 51.06 3.36 4.18
CA PHE A 258 51.20 1.93 4.51
C PHE A 258 52.61 1.50 4.97
N ARG A 259 53.58 2.42 5.00
CA ARG A 259 54.91 2.21 5.61
C ARG A 259 55.03 2.82 7.02
N ASP A 260 54.03 3.59 7.48
CA ASP A 260 54.05 4.14 8.84
C ASP A 260 54.01 3.01 9.88
N PRO A 261 54.91 3.02 10.90
CA PRO A 261 54.96 1.96 11.91
C PRO A 261 53.63 1.71 12.65
N LYS A 262 52.79 2.74 12.88
CA LYS A 262 51.45 2.57 13.47
C LYS A 262 50.55 1.75 12.55
N VAL A 263 50.57 2.04 11.25
CA VAL A 263 49.73 1.37 10.24
C VAL A 263 50.22 -0.06 9.99
N VAL A 264 51.53 -0.27 9.95
CA VAL A 264 52.14 -1.61 9.80
C VAL A 264 51.78 -2.52 10.98
N ALA A 265 51.83 -2.01 12.22
CA ALA A 265 51.49 -2.79 13.42
C ALA A 265 50.02 -3.23 13.47
N GLU A 266 49.10 -2.42 12.91
CA GLU A 266 47.66 -2.69 12.88
C GLU A 266 47.19 -3.51 11.67
N VAL A 267 48.07 -3.86 10.73
CA VAL A 267 47.80 -4.81 9.61
C VAL A 267 46.42 -4.58 8.95
N PRO A 268 46.20 -3.42 8.30
CA PRO A 268 44.90 -3.08 7.70
C PRO A 268 44.57 -4.02 6.54
N TRP A 269 43.38 -4.62 6.61
CA TRP A 269 42.81 -5.50 5.58
C TRP A 269 41.67 -4.80 4.85
N TYR A 270 41.64 -4.95 3.53
CA TYR A 270 40.59 -4.42 2.65
C TYR A 270 39.92 -5.55 1.86
N GLY A 271 38.58 -5.48 1.76
CA GLY A 271 37.76 -6.28 0.85
C GLY A 271 36.92 -5.35 -0.01
N ILE A 272 37.26 -5.20 -1.29
CA ILE A 272 36.69 -4.19 -2.19
C ILE A 272 35.70 -4.85 -3.15
N GLU A 273 34.46 -4.35 -3.12
CA GLU A 273 33.31 -4.77 -3.93
C GLU A 273 33.21 -3.89 -5.18
N GLN A 274 33.85 -4.27 -6.29
CA GLN A 274 33.87 -3.47 -7.52
C GLN A 274 32.64 -3.76 -8.40
N GLU A 275 31.65 -2.86 -8.38
CA GLU A 275 30.56 -2.88 -9.34
C GLU A 275 30.99 -2.25 -10.68
N TYR A 276 30.43 -2.73 -11.78
CA TYR A 276 30.68 -2.24 -13.15
C TYR A 276 29.48 -2.49 -14.06
N THR A 277 29.37 -1.77 -15.17
CA THR A 277 28.31 -1.96 -16.18
C THR A 277 28.90 -2.25 -17.56
N LEU A 278 28.35 -3.24 -18.24
CA LEU A 278 28.71 -3.62 -19.61
C LEU A 278 27.84 -2.88 -20.63
N LEU A 279 28.45 -2.26 -21.63
CA LEU A 279 27.78 -1.43 -22.65
C LEU A 279 28.02 -1.97 -24.07
N GLN A 280 27.00 -1.85 -24.92
CA GLN A 280 27.04 -2.20 -26.34
C GLN A 280 27.87 -1.15 -27.12
N THR A 281 29.00 -1.55 -27.68
CA THR A 281 30.03 -0.67 -28.26
C THR A 281 29.51 0.41 -29.22
N ASN A 282 28.61 0.05 -30.14
CA ASN A 282 28.14 0.98 -31.18
C ASN A 282 27.17 2.07 -30.67
N VAL A 283 26.44 1.80 -29.59
CA VAL A 283 25.34 2.67 -29.09
C VAL A 283 25.55 3.15 -27.65
N LYS A 284 26.59 2.66 -26.97
CA LYS A 284 26.90 2.92 -25.55
C LYS A 284 25.72 2.68 -24.60
N TRP A 285 24.83 1.75 -24.98
CA TRP A 285 23.63 1.36 -24.23
C TRP A 285 23.87 0.02 -23.52
N PRO A 286 23.29 -0.27 -22.34
CA PRO A 286 23.75 -1.41 -21.55
C PRO A 286 23.47 -2.78 -22.20
N LEU A 287 24.30 -3.77 -21.88
CA LEU A 287 24.25 -5.09 -22.48
C LEU A 287 22.93 -5.80 -22.15
N GLY A 288 22.25 -6.32 -23.18
CA GLY A 288 20.92 -6.93 -23.05
C GLY A 288 19.74 -5.95 -23.08
N TRP A 289 19.97 -4.64 -23.14
CA TRP A 289 18.89 -3.65 -23.26
C TRP A 289 18.45 -3.49 -24.73
N PRO A 290 17.15 -3.31 -25.00
CA PRO A 290 16.69 -2.93 -26.33
C PRO A 290 17.21 -1.54 -26.69
N VAL A 291 17.75 -1.39 -27.90
CA VAL A 291 18.33 -0.11 -28.38
C VAL A 291 17.25 0.97 -28.40
N GLY A 292 17.51 2.11 -27.75
CA GLY A 292 16.54 3.20 -27.61
C GLY A 292 15.38 2.91 -26.65
N GLY A 293 15.45 1.84 -25.86
CA GLY A 293 14.42 1.45 -24.90
C GLY A 293 14.98 0.91 -23.59
N TYR A 294 14.07 0.42 -22.75
CA TYR A 294 14.37 -0.14 -21.43
C TYR A 294 13.92 -1.60 -21.36
N PRO A 295 14.63 -2.48 -20.65
CA PRO A 295 14.20 -3.84 -20.37
C PRO A 295 13.09 -3.85 -19.30
N GLY A 296 12.71 -5.05 -18.83
CA GLY A 296 11.85 -5.18 -17.65
C GLY A 296 12.46 -4.48 -16.42
N PRO A 297 11.63 -4.07 -15.45
CA PRO A 297 12.11 -3.30 -14.30
C PRO A 297 12.99 -4.11 -13.33
N GLN A 298 13.81 -3.40 -12.54
CA GLN A 298 14.72 -3.99 -11.57
C GLN A 298 14.04 -4.99 -10.61
N GLY A 299 14.72 -6.12 -10.36
CA GLY A 299 14.18 -7.20 -9.53
C GLY A 299 14.59 -8.63 -9.93
N PRO A 300 14.52 -9.04 -11.22
CA PRO A 300 14.88 -10.41 -11.63
C PRO A 300 16.37 -10.59 -11.97
N TYR A 301 17.15 -9.51 -11.98
CA TYR A 301 18.53 -9.49 -12.50
C TYR A 301 19.59 -9.80 -11.44
N TYR A 302 19.42 -9.30 -10.20
CA TYR A 302 20.33 -9.55 -9.08
C TYR A 302 20.43 -11.06 -8.80
N CYS A 303 21.65 -11.60 -8.89
CA CYS A 303 21.95 -13.03 -8.85
C CYS A 303 21.10 -13.89 -9.83
N GLY A 304 20.60 -13.29 -10.92
CA GLY A 304 19.68 -13.91 -11.86
C GLY A 304 20.31 -14.97 -12.75
N ALA A 305 19.50 -15.96 -13.14
CA ALA A 305 19.84 -17.00 -14.09
C ALA A 305 18.79 -17.10 -15.23
N GLY A 306 19.27 -17.39 -16.43
CA GLY A 306 18.50 -17.36 -17.68
C GLY A 306 18.92 -16.24 -18.62
N ALA A 307 18.77 -16.47 -19.93
CA ALA A 307 19.15 -15.53 -20.99
C ALA A 307 18.30 -14.24 -21.00
N ASP A 308 17.14 -14.27 -20.32
CA ASP A 308 16.24 -13.13 -20.09
C ASP A 308 16.67 -12.24 -18.91
N LYS A 309 17.73 -12.62 -18.16
CA LYS A 309 18.15 -11.94 -16.92
C LYS A 309 19.66 -11.68 -16.81
N SER A 310 20.49 -12.57 -17.33
CA SER A 310 21.93 -12.65 -17.00
C SER A 310 22.82 -12.32 -18.21
N PHE A 311 22.86 -11.05 -18.58
CA PHE A 311 23.58 -10.54 -19.75
C PHE A 311 25.07 -10.32 -19.43
N GLY A 312 26.00 -10.93 -20.18
CA GLY A 312 27.45 -10.78 -19.97
C GLY A 312 28.07 -11.73 -18.94
N ARG A 313 27.40 -12.85 -18.61
CA ARG A 313 27.92 -13.87 -17.66
C ARG A 313 29.22 -14.51 -18.14
N ASP A 314 29.37 -14.67 -19.45
CA ASP A 314 30.59 -15.13 -20.11
C ASP A 314 31.79 -14.23 -19.79
N ILE A 315 31.63 -12.91 -19.82
CA ILE A 315 32.65 -11.93 -19.40
C ILE A 315 32.98 -12.08 -17.91
N SER A 316 31.95 -12.17 -17.05
CA SER A 316 32.10 -12.32 -15.60
C SER A 316 32.82 -13.63 -15.21
N ASP A 317 32.36 -14.78 -15.71
CA ASP A 317 32.95 -16.10 -15.44
C ASP A 317 34.35 -16.25 -16.06
N ALA A 318 34.65 -15.50 -17.13
CA ALA A 318 35.97 -15.41 -17.72
C ALA A 318 36.92 -14.58 -16.85
N HIS A 319 36.49 -13.38 -16.44
CA HIS A 319 37.25 -12.47 -15.57
C HIS A 319 37.59 -13.10 -14.22
N TYR A 320 36.64 -13.79 -13.61
CA TYR A 320 36.84 -14.50 -12.34
C TYR A 320 37.97 -15.54 -12.44
N LYS A 321 37.99 -16.34 -13.52
CA LYS A 321 39.06 -17.33 -13.78
C LYS A 321 40.38 -16.67 -14.16
N ALA A 322 40.37 -15.58 -14.91
CA ALA A 322 41.56 -14.83 -15.27
C ALA A 322 42.25 -14.24 -14.03
N CYS A 323 41.50 -13.65 -13.11
CA CYS A 323 42.00 -13.15 -11.83
C CYS A 323 42.61 -14.28 -10.97
N LEU A 324 41.91 -15.41 -10.83
CA LEU A 324 42.41 -16.60 -10.11
C LEU A 324 43.71 -17.16 -10.72
N TYR A 325 43.83 -17.18 -12.05
CA TYR A 325 45.07 -17.58 -12.73
C TYR A 325 46.22 -16.59 -12.51
N ALA A 326 45.91 -15.28 -12.60
CA ALA A 326 46.88 -14.19 -12.43
C ALA A 326 47.51 -14.17 -11.03
N GLY A 327 46.78 -14.66 -10.01
CA GLY A 327 47.18 -14.62 -8.60
C GLY A 327 46.51 -13.49 -7.80
N ILE A 328 45.44 -12.90 -8.34
CA ILE A 328 44.66 -11.86 -7.65
C ILE A 328 43.78 -12.55 -6.60
N ASN A 329 43.72 -12.00 -5.39
CA ASN A 329 42.85 -12.43 -4.28
C ASN A 329 41.37 -12.10 -4.55
N ILE A 330 40.81 -12.58 -5.66
CA ILE A 330 39.39 -12.44 -6.00
C ILE A 330 38.58 -13.45 -5.16
N SER A 331 37.57 -12.97 -4.43
CA SER A 331 36.79 -13.75 -3.47
C SER A 331 35.38 -14.09 -3.95
N GLY A 332 34.84 -13.37 -4.94
CA GLY A 332 33.55 -13.69 -5.55
C GLY A 332 33.18 -12.82 -6.75
N THR A 333 31.98 -13.07 -7.29
CA THR A 333 31.32 -12.24 -8.30
C THR A 333 29.81 -12.51 -8.33
N ASN A 334 29.00 -11.50 -8.67
CA ASN A 334 27.55 -11.59 -8.83
C ASN A 334 27.05 -10.70 -9.98
N GLY A 335 25.91 -11.09 -10.58
CA GLY A 335 25.14 -10.20 -11.44
C GLY A 335 24.31 -9.25 -10.57
N GLU A 336 24.28 -7.97 -10.91
CA GLU A 336 23.76 -6.91 -10.04
C GLU A 336 22.28 -6.55 -10.30
N VAL A 337 21.75 -5.58 -9.54
CA VAL A 337 20.33 -5.17 -9.58
C VAL A 337 19.91 -4.60 -10.94
N MET A 338 20.81 -3.88 -11.64
CA MET A 338 20.57 -3.39 -13.00
C MET A 338 20.98 -4.45 -14.05
N PRO A 339 20.16 -4.72 -15.08
CA PRO A 339 20.53 -5.67 -16.13
C PRO A 339 21.76 -5.17 -16.91
N GLY A 340 22.78 -6.02 -17.03
CA GLY A 340 24.09 -5.66 -17.61
C GLY A 340 25.09 -5.08 -16.61
N GLN A 341 24.69 -4.86 -15.35
CA GLN A 341 25.58 -4.55 -14.23
C GLN A 341 26.04 -5.85 -13.55
N TRP A 342 27.29 -5.85 -13.09
CA TRP A 342 27.94 -6.96 -12.39
C TRP A 342 28.85 -6.43 -11.29
N GLU A 343 29.24 -7.30 -10.37
CA GLU A 343 30.20 -7.01 -9.30
C GLU A 343 31.27 -8.11 -9.24
N PHE A 344 32.50 -7.74 -8.88
CA PHE A 344 33.52 -8.69 -8.42
C PHE A 344 34.14 -8.22 -7.10
N GLN A 345 34.41 -9.16 -6.19
CA GLN A 345 34.99 -8.85 -4.87
C GLN A 345 36.47 -9.23 -4.83
N VAL A 346 37.33 -8.33 -4.34
CA VAL A 346 38.77 -8.58 -4.13
C VAL A 346 39.13 -8.38 -2.66
N GLY A 347 39.68 -9.44 -2.06
CA GLY A 347 40.24 -9.42 -0.71
C GLY A 347 39.74 -10.57 0.18
N PRO A 348 40.22 -10.65 1.43
CA PRO A 348 41.06 -9.65 2.09
C PRO A 348 42.48 -9.53 1.48
N SER A 349 42.93 -8.30 1.24
CA SER A 349 44.31 -7.95 0.85
C SER A 349 44.88 -6.89 1.81
N VAL A 350 46.20 -6.87 1.99
CA VAL A 350 46.85 -6.07 3.04
C VAL A 350 47.39 -4.75 2.49
N GLY A 351 46.99 -3.63 3.09
CA GLY A 351 47.55 -2.31 2.77
C GLY A 351 47.57 -1.99 1.26
N ILE A 352 48.76 -1.77 0.72
CA ILE A 352 48.98 -1.37 -0.68
C ILE A 352 48.56 -2.45 -1.70
N GLU A 353 48.59 -3.72 -1.32
CA GLU A 353 48.26 -4.86 -2.21
C GLU A 353 46.81 -4.79 -2.71
N ALA A 354 45.90 -4.24 -1.90
CA ALA A 354 44.51 -4.07 -2.27
C ALA A 354 44.33 -3.16 -3.49
N GLY A 355 45.17 -2.11 -3.61
CA GLY A 355 45.20 -1.24 -4.78
C GLY A 355 45.81 -1.91 -6.00
N ASP A 356 46.94 -2.59 -5.82
CA ASP A 356 47.63 -3.33 -6.90
C ASP A 356 46.73 -4.44 -7.48
N HIS A 357 45.99 -5.13 -6.63
CA HIS A 357 45.04 -6.17 -7.01
C HIS A 357 43.82 -5.60 -7.76
N ILE A 358 43.21 -4.50 -7.29
CA ILE A 358 42.04 -3.89 -7.95
C ILE A 358 42.43 -3.31 -9.32
N TRP A 359 43.55 -2.62 -9.45
CA TRP A 359 43.98 -2.08 -10.74
C TRP A 359 44.35 -3.19 -11.75
N CYS A 360 44.99 -4.27 -11.29
CA CYS A 360 45.21 -5.44 -12.15
C CYS A 360 43.87 -6.12 -12.55
N ALA A 361 42.92 -6.25 -11.63
CA ALA A 361 41.60 -6.82 -11.92
C ALA A 361 40.79 -5.95 -12.91
N ARG A 362 40.84 -4.62 -12.79
CA ARG A 362 40.26 -3.68 -13.76
C ARG A 362 40.88 -3.85 -15.15
N TYR A 363 42.20 -3.92 -15.25
CA TYR A 363 42.90 -4.19 -16.52
C TYR A 363 42.46 -5.52 -17.15
N LEU A 364 42.38 -6.60 -16.37
CA LEU A 364 41.89 -7.89 -16.87
C LEU A 364 40.45 -7.81 -17.40
N LEU A 365 39.58 -7.03 -16.77
CA LEU A 365 38.20 -6.86 -17.21
C LEU A 365 38.10 -6.04 -18.50
N GLU A 366 38.85 -4.95 -18.61
CA GLU A 366 38.97 -4.13 -19.83
C GLU A 366 39.45 -4.98 -21.02
N ARG A 367 40.51 -5.80 -20.82
CA ARG A 367 41.05 -6.67 -21.88
C ARG A 367 40.13 -7.87 -22.24
N ILE A 368 39.25 -8.31 -21.34
CA ILE A 368 38.23 -9.35 -21.66
C ILE A 368 37.04 -8.72 -22.39
N THR A 369 36.63 -7.51 -22.02
CA THR A 369 35.54 -6.78 -22.71
C THR A 369 35.97 -6.34 -24.11
N GLU A 370 37.23 -5.94 -24.31
CA GLU A 370 37.89 -5.80 -25.62
C GLU A 370 37.71 -7.04 -26.50
N GLN A 371 38.04 -8.23 -25.98
CA GLN A 371 37.89 -9.50 -26.72
C GLN A 371 36.43 -9.89 -26.99
N ALA A 372 35.50 -9.46 -26.14
CA ALA A 372 34.07 -9.68 -26.32
C ALA A 372 33.40 -8.64 -27.26
N GLY A 373 34.09 -7.58 -27.66
CA GLY A 373 33.52 -6.47 -28.43
C GLY A 373 32.51 -5.63 -27.63
N VAL A 374 32.69 -5.55 -26.31
CA VAL A 374 31.83 -4.85 -25.34
C VAL A 374 32.63 -3.72 -24.69
N VAL A 375 31.98 -2.61 -24.33
CA VAL A 375 32.61 -1.49 -23.62
C VAL A 375 32.37 -1.64 -22.11
N LEU A 376 33.43 -1.53 -21.32
CA LEU A 376 33.35 -1.44 -19.86
C LEU A 376 32.95 0.00 -19.44
N SER A 377 32.15 0.11 -18.38
CA SER A 377 31.91 1.37 -17.68
C SER A 377 32.03 1.21 -16.18
N LEU A 378 32.83 2.09 -15.57
CA LEU A 378 32.97 2.29 -14.13
C LEU A 378 32.28 3.59 -13.67
N ASP A 379 31.40 4.19 -14.49
CA ASP A 379 30.68 5.41 -14.08
C ASP A 379 29.71 5.10 -12.92
N PRO A 380 29.68 5.88 -11.82
CA PRO A 380 28.79 5.64 -10.69
C PRO A 380 27.30 5.73 -10.98
N LYS A 381 26.89 6.32 -12.10
CA LYS A 381 25.50 6.40 -12.55
C LYS A 381 25.45 6.34 -14.09
N PRO A 382 25.66 5.16 -14.69
CA PRO A 382 25.83 5.03 -16.14
C PRO A 382 24.52 5.23 -16.92
N ILE A 383 23.37 5.10 -16.25
CA ILE A 383 22.03 5.40 -16.77
C ILE A 383 21.26 6.20 -15.71
N GLU A 384 20.62 7.28 -16.13
CA GLU A 384 19.81 8.12 -15.25
C GLU A 384 18.45 7.49 -14.86
N GLY A 385 17.81 8.02 -13.82
CA GLY A 385 16.50 7.58 -13.36
C GLY A 385 16.53 6.39 -12.37
N ASP A 386 15.49 5.57 -12.43
CA ASP A 386 15.11 4.52 -11.44
C ASP A 386 15.96 3.22 -11.52
N TRP A 387 17.16 3.32 -12.09
CA TRP A 387 18.16 2.26 -12.18
C TRP A 387 19.21 2.41 -11.09
N ASN A 388 19.78 1.31 -10.61
CA ASN A 388 20.88 1.40 -9.65
C ASN A 388 22.10 2.10 -10.28
N GLY A 389 22.92 2.72 -9.43
CA GLY A 389 24.25 3.20 -9.80
C GLY A 389 25.32 2.20 -9.37
N ALA A 390 26.55 2.38 -9.81
CA ALA A 390 27.66 1.46 -9.55
C ALA A 390 28.54 1.93 -8.39
N GLY A 391 28.62 1.14 -7.31
CA GLY A 391 29.47 1.36 -6.14
C GLY A 391 30.89 0.79 -6.24
N CYS A 392 31.71 1.12 -5.24
CA CYS A 392 32.93 0.38 -4.92
C CYS A 392 33.06 0.19 -3.40
N HIS A 393 32.16 -0.59 -2.79
CA HIS A 393 32.10 -0.67 -1.33
C HIS A 393 33.42 -1.24 -0.78
N THR A 394 33.94 -0.62 0.28
CA THR A 394 35.24 -0.98 0.86
C THR A 394 35.04 -1.52 2.26
N ASN A 395 35.09 -2.84 2.40
CA ASN A 395 35.17 -3.53 3.68
C ASN A 395 36.57 -3.29 4.28
N TYR A 396 36.64 -2.94 5.56
CA TYR A 396 37.85 -2.52 6.25
C TYR A 396 37.93 -3.09 7.67
N SER A 397 39.09 -3.61 8.03
CA SER A 397 39.43 -3.96 9.43
C SER A 397 40.91 -3.80 9.72
N THR A 398 41.23 -3.47 10.97
CA THR A 398 42.59 -3.57 11.53
C THR A 398 42.71 -4.82 12.40
N LYS A 399 43.92 -5.13 12.87
CA LYS A 399 44.18 -6.21 13.81
C LYS A 399 43.32 -6.05 15.06
N SER A 400 43.34 -4.86 15.68
CA SER A 400 42.54 -4.57 16.89
C SER A 400 41.03 -4.60 16.66
N MET A 401 40.54 -4.46 15.42
CA MET A 401 39.11 -4.67 15.09
C MET A 401 38.71 -6.15 15.00
N ARG A 402 39.67 -7.05 14.72
CA ARG A 402 39.45 -8.50 14.55
C ARG A 402 39.66 -9.30 15.83
N GLU A 403 40.31 -8.72 16.84
CA GLU A 403 40.52 -9.30 18.17
C GLU A 403 39.33 -9.05 19.12
N GLU A 404 39.33 -9.67 20.30
CA GLU A 404 38.19 -9.58 21.24
C GLU A 404 37.92 -8.14 21.71
N GLY A 405 36.65 -7.72 21.68
CA GLY A 405 36.25 -6.34 21.97
C GLY A 405 36.44 -5.35 20.81
N GLY A 406 36.92 -5.82 19.64
CA GLY A 406 37.20 -4.98 18.47
C GLY A 406 36.01 -4.16 17.93
N PHE A 407 34.78 -4.46 18.33
CA PHE A 407 33.60 -3.65 18.01
C PHE A 407 33.64 -2.22 18.58
N GLU A 408 34.32 -1.98 19.72
CA GLU A 408 34.55 -0.61 20.20
C GLU A 408 35.59 0.13 19.34
N VAL A 409 36.60 -0.58 18.82
CA VAL A 409 37.56 -0.03 17.85
C VAL A 409 36.86 0.32 16.53
N ILE A 410 35.93 -0.53 16.07
CA ILE A 410 35.06 -0.26 14.92
C ILE A 410 34.21 1.00 15.16
N LYS A 411 33.56 1.16 16.32
CA LYS A 411 32.80 2.37 16.66
C LYS A 411 33.68 3.63 16.66
N LYS A 412 34.90 3.57 17.22
CA LYS A 412 35.84 4.70 17.18
C LYS A 412 36.25 5.06 15.75
N ALA A 413 36.55 4.07 14.91
CA ALA A 413 36.85 4.31 13.50
C ALA A 413 35.66 4.95 12.76
N ILE A 414 34.43 4.49 13.00
CA ILE A 414 33.21 5.09 12.45
C ILE A 414 33.04 6.54 12.91
N LEU A 415 33.38 6.88 14.16
CA LEU A 415 33.35 8.25 14.65
C LEU A 415 34.34 9.16 13.90
N ASN A 416 35.60 8.72 13.72
CA ASN A 416 36.59 9.45 12.92
C ASN A 416 36.14 9.65 11.45
N LEU A 417 35.60 8.59 10.83
CA LEU A 417 35.07 8.64 9.45
C LEU A 417 33.86 9.58 9.31
N SER A 418 33.12 9.83 10.40
CA SER A 418 32.03 10.81 10.45
C SER A 418 32.53 12.26 10.48
N LEU A 419 33.65 12.52 11.16
CA LEU A 419 34.26 13.84 11.27
C LEU A 419 34.90 14.25 9.93
N ARG A 420 35.69 13.36 9.32
CA ARG A 420 36.32 13.60 8.00
C ARG A 420 35.41 13.26 6.81
N HIS A 421 34.09 13.20 7.01
CA HIS A 421 33.14 12.71 5.98
C HIS A 421 33.26 13.47 4.64
N LYS A 422 33.39 14.80 4.67
CA LYS A 422 33.52 15.64 3.47
C LYS A 422 34.81 15.36 2.69
N GLU A 423 35.93 15.23 3.39
CA GLU A 423 37.25 14.97 2.79
C GLU A 423 37.24 13.62 2.07
N HIS A 424 36.71 12.58 2.73
CA HIS A 424 36.49 11.28 2.10
C HIS A 424 35.61 11.39 0.85
N ILE A 425 34.44 12.05 0.93
CA ILE A 425 33.55 12.23 -0.21
C ILE A 425 34.24 12.92 -1.40
N SER A 426 35.08 13.93 -1.16
CA SER A 426 35.83 14.62 -2.22
C SER A 426 36.88 13.76 -2.92
N ALA A 427 37.27 12.63 -2.31
CA ALA A 427 38.25 11.68 -2.83
C ALA A 427 37.63 10.36 -3.35
N TYR A 428 36.31 10.22 -3.27
CA TYR A 428 35.59 8.93 -3.43
C TYR A 428 34.97 8.72 -4.82
N GLY A 429 35.63 9.28 -5.84
CA GLY A 429 35.24 9.18 -7.27
C GLY A 429 34.33 10.33 -7.74
N GLU A 430 34.54 10.76 -8.99
CA GLU A 430 33.77 11.85 -9.61
C GLU A 430 32.39 11.37 -10.10
N GLY A 431 31.38 12.25 -10.12
CA GLY A 431 30.01 11.90 -10.50
C GLY A 431 29.21 11.14 -9.43
N ASN A 432 29.81 10.91 -8.25
CA ASN A 432 29.24 10.13 -7.14
C ASN A 432 28.00 10.82 -6.52
N GLU A 433 27.82 12.13 -6.72
CA GLU A 433 26.61 12.88 -6.36
C GLU A 433 25.36 12.44 -7.15
N ARG A 434 25.54 11.88 -8.36
CA ARG A 434 24.46 11.25 -9.15
C ARG A 434 24.02 9.88 -8.60
N ARG A 435 24.84 9.28 -7.72
CA ARG A 435 24.64 7.96 -7.12
C ARG A 435 24.18 8.04 -5.66
N LEU A 436 24.92 8.77 -4.81
CA LEU A 436 24.68 8.94 -3.38
C LEU A 436 23.50 9.90 -3.10
N THR A 437 22.29 9.49 -3.49
CA THR A 437 21.08 10.31 -3.42
C THR A 437 20.17 9.96 -2.23
N GLY A 438 20.56 9.03 -1.36
CA GLY A 438 19.66 8.48 -0.33
C GLY A 438 18.62 7.48 -0.88
N LYS A 439 18.82 6.98 -2.10
CA LYS A 439 17.98 5.98 -2.78
C LYS A 439 18.85 4.84 -3.30
N HIS A 440 18.26 3.79 -3.88
CA HIS A 440 19.00 2.69 -4.53
C HIS A 440 20.13 2.11 -3.66
N GLU A 441 19.84 1.84 -2.38
CA GLU A 441 20.80 1.25 -1.41
C GLU A 441 22.04 2.13 -1.11
N THR A 442 21.88 3.46 -1.21
CA THR A 442 22.89 4.46 -0.80
C THR A 442 22.36 5.43 0.25
N ALA A 443 23.28 6.04 1.01
CA ALA A 443 23.01 7.26 1.79
C ALA A 443 23.06 8.52 0.89
N SER A 444 22.60 9.66 1.39
CA SER A 444 22.80 10.96 0.72
C SER A 444 24.23 11.45 0.93
N ILE A 445 24.85 11.96 -0.14
CA ILE A 445 26.24 12.45 -0.18
C ILE A 445 26.57 13.52 0.87
N ASN A 446 25.55 14.25 1.34
CA ASN A 446 25.69 15.32 2.34
C ASN A 446 25.54 14.83 3.80
N THR A 447 25.22 13.55 4.02
CA THR A 447 24.85 13.03 5.34
C THR A 447 25.60 11.75 5.69
N PHE A 448 26.51 11.84 6.67
CA PHE A 448 27.06 10.65 7.30
C PHE A 448 26.00 9.94 8.14
N SER A 449 25.89 8.63 7.97
CA SER A 449 25.07 7.72 8.77
C SER A 449 25.74 6.34 8.86
N TRP A 450 25.50 5.63 9.96
CA TRP A 450 25.93 4.23 10.10
C TRP A 450 24.86 3.37 10.76
N GLY A 451 24.93 2.06 10.58
CA GLY A 451 24.06 1.12 11.28
C GLY A 451 24.30 -0.35 10.94
N VAL A 452 23.92 -1.23 11.85
CA VAL A 452 24.08 -2.68 11.67
C VAL A 452 23.07 -3.20 10.64
N ALA A 453 23.58 -3.91 9.63
CA ALA A 453 22.84 -4.42 8.48
C ALA A 453 22.01 -3.39 7.68
N ASN A 454 22.22 -2.09 7.89
CA ASN A 454 21.50 -1.06 7.15
C ASN A 454 22.24 -0.67 5.86
N ARG A 455 21.76 -1.18 4.71
CA ARG A 455 22.32 -0.82 3.40
C ARG A 455 22.08 0.64 3.00
N GLY A 456 21.12 1.35 3.62
CA GLY A 456 20.86 2.77 3.38
C GLY A 456 21.78 3.74 4.14
N CYS A 457 22.78 3.22 4.86
CA CYS A 457 23.77 4.03 5.59
C CYS A 457 25.05 4.27 4.79
N SER A 458 25.83 5.29 5.19
CA SER A 458 27.16 5.57 4.64
C SER A 458 28.15 4.47 5.01
N ILE A 459 28.15 4.04 6.28
CA ILE A 459 28.89 2.87 6.76
C ILE A 459 27.89 1.79 7.22
N ARG A 460 28.09 0.56 6.80
CA ARG A 460 27.37 -0.62 7.32
C ARG A 460 28.30 -1.44 8.22
N VAL A 461 27.71 -2.13 9.19
CA VAL A 461 28.39 -3.19 9.95
C VAL A 461 27.60 -4.48 9.81
N GLY A 462 28.28 -5.63 9.72
CA GLY A 462 27.63 -6.94 9.62
C GLY A 462 26.86 -7.33 10.89
N ARG A 463 25.78 -8.12 10.76
CA ARG A 463 25.10 -8.70 11.95
C ARG A 463 26.03 -9.59 12.74
N ASP A 464 26.87 -10.34 12.05
CA ASP A 464 27.79 -11.29 12.67
C ASP A 464 28.90 -10.53 13.40
N THR A 465 29.39 -9.41 12.85
CA THR A 465 30.32 -8.49 13.55
C THR A 465 29.74 -7.84 14.81
N GLU A 466 28.46 -7.43 14.79
CA GLU A 466 27.77 -6.96 16.02
C GLU A 466 27.65 -8.10 17.05
N LYS A 467 27.22 -9.28 16.60
CA LYS A 467 26.96 -10.46 17.43
C LYS A 467 28.23 -11.06 18.05
N GLU A 468 29.36 -11.02 17.33
CA GLU A 468 30.65 -11.57 17.76
C GLU A 468 31.52 -10.52 18.49
N GLY A 469 31.12 -9.25 18.51
CA GLY A 469 31.85 -8.18 19.19
C GLY A 469 33.19 -7.80 18.53
N LYS A 470 33.43 -8.22 17.28
CA LYS A 470 34.66 -8.02 16.50
C LYS A 470 34.41 -8.30 15.01
N GLY A 471 35.26 -7.81 14.12
CA GLY A 471 35.16 -8.05 12.67
C GLY A 471 35.61 -6.85 11.82
N TYR A 472 34.70 -6.35 10.97
CA TYR A 472 34.98 -5.29 9.99
C TYR A 472 33.81 -4.31 9.82
N LEU A 473 34.10 -3.15 9.25
CA LEU A 473 33.10 -2.18 8.76
C LEU A 473 33.09 -2.15 7.23
N GLU A 474 32.00 -1.67 6.64
CA GLU A 474 31.77 -1.59 5.19
C GLU A 474 31.48 -0.14 4.82
N ASP A 475 32.43 0.54 4.16
CA ASP A 475 32.22 1.90 3.65
C ASP A 475 31.52 1.83 2.29
N ARG A 476 30.25 2.28 2.24
CA ARG A 476 29.41 2.23 1.04
C ARG A 476 29.51 3.50 0.17
N ARG A 477 30.29 4.50 0.62
CA ARG A 477 30.43 5.80 -0.03
C ARG A 477 31.28 5.82 -1.32
N PRO A 478 32.32 4.98 -1.54
CA PRO A 478 33.11 5.07 -2.77
C PRO A 478 32.30 4.70 -4.02
N ALA A 479 32.50 5.46 -5.10
CA ALA A 479 31.98 5.17 -6.44
C ALA A 479 32.81 4.09 -7.16
N SER A 480 32.20 3.41 -8.13
CA SER A 480 32.85 2.43 -9.02
C SER A 480 34.13 2.93 -9.71
N ASN A 481 34.23 4.23 -10.02
CA ASN A 481 35.41 4.88 -10.63
C ASN A 481 36.49 5.37 -9.64
N MET A 482 36.33 5.15 -8.33
CA MET A 482 37.31 5.60 -7.33
C MET A 482 38.71 4.97 -7.54
N ASP A 483 39.77 5.65 -7.10
CA ASP A 483 41.12 5.06 -7.05
C ASP A 483 41.31 4.29 -5.73
N PRO A 484 41.53 2.95 -5.75
CA PRO A 484 41.73 2.17 -4.55
C PRO A 484 42.94 2.64 -3.71
N TYR A 485 43.99 3.20 -4.32
CA TYR A 485 45.13 3.71 -3.55
C TYR A 485 44.72 4.89 -2.67
N VAL A 486 43.88 5.79 -3.19
CA VAL A 486 43.34 6.93 -2.46
C VAL A 486 42.37 6.46 -1.37
N VAL A 487 41.41 5.61 -1.72
CA VAL A 487 40.36 5.20 -0.77
C VAL A 487 40.90 4.35 0.37
N THR A 488 41.76 3.36 0.08
CA THR A 488 42.35 2.50 1.13
C THR A 488 43.29 3.29 2.04
N SER A 489 44.19 4.11 1.49
CA SER A 489 45.12 4.88 2.32
C SER A 489 44.44 5.97 3.15
N LEU A 490 43.40 6.62 2.63
CA LEU A 490 42.61 7.61 3.39
C LEU A 490 41.78 6.96 4.51
N LEU A 491 41.31 5.71 4.33
CA LEU A 491 40.71 4.93 5.43
C LEU A 491 41.72 4.67 6.56
N ALA A 492 42.94 4.21 6.23
CA ALA A 492 44.00 4.03 7.22
C ALA A 492 44.43 5.35 7.88
N GLU A 493 44.62 6.41 7.10
CA GLU A 493 44.99 7.76 7.59
C GLU A 493 43.99 8.24 8.66
N THR A 494 42.69 8.20 8.36
CA THR A 494 41.62 8.68 9.24
C THR A 494 41.38 7.80 10.48
N THR A 495 41.71 6.50 10.42
CA THR A 495 41.41 5.56 11.53
C THR A 495 42.61 5.22 12.42
N LEU A 496 43.85 5.41 11.95
CA LEU A 496 45.08 5.02 12.64
C LEU A 496 46.10 6.15 12.87
N LEU A 497 46.10 7.18 12.01
CA LEU A 497 47.08 8.28 12.07
C LEU A 497 46.47 9.60 12.53
N TRP A 498 45.21 9.85 12.18
CA TRP A 498 44.48 11.06 12.53
C TRP A 498 43.78 10.95 13.88
N GLU A 499 43.98 11.95 14.73
CA GLU A 499 43.36 12.08 16.04
C GLU A 499 42.45 13.34 16.06
N PRO A 500 41.18 13.24 16.49
CA PRO A 500 40.27 14.38 16.56
C PRO A 500 40.65 15.35 17.69
N THR A 501 40.24 16.61 17.57
CA THR A 501 40.24 17.51 18.74
C THR A 501 39.14 17.10 19.72
N LEU A 502 39.40 17.24 21.03
CA LEU A 502 38.46 16.86 22.10
C LEU A 502 37.07 17.51 21.92
N GLU A 503 37.02 18.76 21.48
CA GLU A 503 35.78 19.48 21.19
C GLU A 503 34.98 18.83 20.03
N ALA A 504 35.66 18.40 18.97
CA ALA A 504 35.04 17.76 17.82
C ALA A 504 34.51 16.36 18.16
N GLU A 505 35.28 15.59 18.95
CA GLU A 505 34.87 14.27 19.44
C GLU A 505 33.63 14.37 20.35
N ALA A 506 33.64 15.28 21.33
CA ALA A 506 32.51 15.52 22.23
C ALA A 506 31.25 15.98 21.47
N LEU A 507 31.40 16.93 20.53
CA LEU A 507 30.28 17.44 19.72
C LEU A 507 29.70 16.37 18.79
N ALA A 508 30.53 15.48 18.25
CA ALA A 508 30.07 14.36 17.41
C ALA A 508 29.36 13.28 18.24
N ALA A 509 29.91 12.90 19.40
CA ALA A 509 29.26 11.96 20.32
C ALA A 509 27.88 12.48 20.79
N GLN A 510 27.78 13.77 21.12
CA GLN A 510 26.52 14.41 21.49
C GLN A 510 25.50 14.44 20.34
N LYS A 511 25.93 14.74 19.10
CA LYS A 511 25.05 14.72 17.92
C LYS A 511 24.58 13.31 17.54
N LEU A 512 25.40 12.29 17.81
CA LEU A 512 25.05 10.89 17.54
C LEU A 512 23.99 10.38 18.55
N SER A 513 24.18 10.66 19.85
CA SER A 513 23.26 10.23 20.90
C SER A 513 21.89 10.93 20.80
N LEU A 514 21.86 12.24 20.47
CA LEU A 514 20.61 12.99 20.30
C LEU A 514 19.70 12.38 19.21
N LYS A 515 20.30 11.96 18.08
CA LYS A 515 19.57 11.28 16.98
C LYS A 515 19.05 9.90 17.38
N ALA A 516 19.77 9.15 18.21
CA ALA A 516 19.32 7.85 18.70
C ALA A 516 18.12 7.99 19.66
N MET A 517 18.16 8.95 20.59
CA MET A 517 17.06 9.20 21.53
C MET A 517 15.76 9.61 20.82
N ALA A 518 15.85 10.45 19.78
CA ALA A 518 14.69 10.90 19.01
C ALA A 518 13.87 9.75 18.39
N TYR A 519 14.52 8.65 17.99
CA TYR A 519 13.85 7.47 17.42
C TYR A 519 13.15 6.58 18.46
N GLY A 520 13.59 6.60 19.73
CA GLY A 520 12.96 5.85 20.82
C GLY A 520 11.81 6.58 21.50
N ALA A 521 11.89 7.91 21.58
CA ALA A 521 10.98 8.74 22.36
C ALA A 521 9.49 8.60 21.95
N GLY A 522 9.21 8.55 20.63
CA GLY A 522 7.84 8.55 20.11
C GLY A 522 6.97 7.41 20.62
N LYS A 523 7.50 6.18 20.70
CA LYS A 523 6.75 5.02 21.20
C LYS A 523 6.47 5.10 22.71
N SER A 524 7.46 5.56 23.48
CA SER A 524 7.30 5.76 24.93
C SER A 524 6.27 6.84 25.24
N ALA A 525 6.36 8.00 24.55
CA ALA A 525 5.44 9.12 24.71
C ALA A 525 3.99 8.75 24.33
N ALA A 526 3.78 8.12 23.17
CA ALA A 526 2.45 7.69 22.74
C ALA A 526 1.81 6.70 23.73
N PHE A 527 2.59 5.74 24.24
CA PHE A 527 2.11 4.75 25.22
C PHE A 527 1.75 5.40 26.57
N ALA A 528 2.58 6.30 27.08
CA ALA A 528 2.32 7.02 28.33
C ALA A 528 1.09 7.95 28.23
N LEU A 529 0.95 8.68 27.11
CA LEU A 529 -0.20 9.56 26.86
C LEU A 529 -1.51 8.79 26.71
N LEU A 530 -1.49 7.60 26.09
CA LEU A 530 -2.67 6.74 26.02
C LEU A 530 -3.13 6.26 27.40
N ILE A 531 -2.21 5.84 28.27
CA ILE A 531 -2.53 5.42 29.65
C ILE A 531 -3.12 6.60 30.44
N LEU A 532 -2.53 7.78 30.33
CA LEU A 532 -3.06 9.01 30.93
C LEU A 532 -4.47 9.31 30.44
N ASN A 533 -4.71 9.21 29.13
CA ASN A 533 -6.03 9.49 28.54
C ASN A 533 -7.09 8.45 28.95
N VAL A 534 -6.75 7.16 29.11
CA VAL A 534 -7.68 6.17 29.68
C VAL A 534 -8.17 6.60 31.06
N ILE A 535 -7.25 7.05 31.93
CA ILE A 535 -7.59 7.51 33.30
C ILE A 535 -8.44 8.77 33.25
N LEU A 536 -8.05 9.78 32.47
CA LEU A 536 -8.76 11.05 32.42
C LEU A 536 -10.16 10.92 31.76
N TYR A 537 -10.30 10.13 30.69
CA TYR A 537 -11.62 9.85 30.10
C TYR A 537 -12.53 9.06 31.05
N PHE A 538 -11.99 8.13 31.85
CA PHE A 538 -12.77 7.45 32.89
C PHE A 538 -13.31 8.42 33.96
N ILE A 539 -12.49 9.38 34.40
CA ILE A 539 -12.92 10.43 35.34
C ILE A 539 -13.99 11.34 34.70
N ILE A 540 -13.84 11.71 33.43
CA ILE A 540 -14.87 12.46 32.68
C ILE A 540 -16.19 11.69 32.61
N VAL A 541 -16.16 10.38 32.32
CA VAL A 541 -17.38 9.54 32.33
C VAL A 541 -18.02 9.53 33.70
N ALA A 542 -17.26 9.35 34.78
CA ALA A 542 -17.78 9.33 36.14
C ALA A 542 -18.46 10.66 36.54
N ILE A 543 -17.80 11.80 36.29
CA ILE A 543 -18.33 13.13 36.63
C ILE A 543 -19.53 13.49 35.74
N ALA A 544 -19.47 13.19 34.44
CA ALA A 544 -20.58 13.46 33.52
C ALA A 544 -21.80 12.56 33.82
N ALA A 545 -21.61 11.28 34.15
CA ALA A 545 -22.69 10.38 34.56
C ALA A 545 -23.34 10.84 35.89
N TRP A 546 -22.53 11.25 36.88
CA TRP A 546 -23.04 11.85 38.12
C TRP A 546 -23.85 13.14 37.83
N ALA A 547 -23.35 14.02 36.95
CA ALA A 547 -24.05 15.24 36.58
C ALA A 547 -25.37 14.97 35.84
N VAL A 548 -25.42 13.97 34.95
CA VAL A 548 -26.69 13.50 34.34
C VAL A 548 -27.66 13.01 35.41
N ASN A 549 -27.22 12.17 36.35
CA ASN A 549 -28.08 11.62 37.39
C ASN A 549 -28.65 12.71 38.31
N HIS A 550 -27.77 13.59 38.83
CA HIS A 550 -28.16 14.69 39.70
C HIS A 550 -29.07 15.72 38.99
N GLY A 551 -28.81 15.96 37.70
CA GLY A 551 -29.69 16.79 36.87
C GLY A 551 -31.10 16.17 36.73
N ILE A 552 -31.21 14.87 36.46
CA ILE A 552 -32.51 14.18 36.35
C ILE A 552 -33.29 14.28 37.67
N GLU A 553 -32.61 14.07 38.80
CA GLU A 553 -33.15 14.13 40.15
C GLU A 553 -33.71 15.54 40.47
N GLN A 554 -32.93 16.61 40.26
CA GLN A 554 -33.36 17.99 40.53
C GLN A 554 -34.32 18.57 39.47
N THR A 555 -34.36 18.02 38.26
CA THR A 555 -35.36 18.38 37.24
C THR A 555 -36.76 18.07 37.74
N HIS A 556 -36.94 16.93 38.41
CA HIS A 556 -38.23 16.49 38.95
C HIS A 556 -38.78 17.45 40.01
N GLU A 557 -37.92 18.03 40.85
CA GLU A 557 -38.32 19.03 41.86
C GLU A 557 -38.62 20.41 41.22
N THR A 558 -37.77 20.85 40.29
CA THR A 558 -37.76 22.27 39.85
C THR A 558 -38.70 22.57 38.67
N ALA A 559 -39.07 21.57 37.85
CA ALA A 559 -39.85 21.78 36.62
C ALA A 559 -41.25 22.42 36.82
N SER A 560 -41.79 22.39 38.04
CA SER A 560 -43.10 22.94 38.40
C SER A 560 -43.17 24.48 38.30
N VAL A 561 -42.07 25.20 38.56
CA VAL A 561 -42.06 26.67 38.78
C VAL A 561 -41.60 27.49 37.56
N LEU A 562 -40.96 26.86 36.56
CA LEU A 562 -40.27 27.56 35.47
C LEU A 562 -41.16 27.94 34.27
N SER A 563 -40.86 29.11 33.70
CA SER A 563 -41.45 29.65 32.48
C SER A 563 -40.73 29.18 31.20
N LEU A 564 -41.37 29.37 30.04
CA LEU A 564 -40.75 29.11 28.73
C LEU A 564 -39.66 30.16 28.45
N PRO A 565 -38.47 29.78 27.93
CA PRO A 565 -38.20 28.54 27.19
C PRO A 565 -37.64 27.36 28.00
N ALA A 566 -37.39 27.50 29.32
CA ALA A 566 -36.68 26.48 30.10
C ALA A 566 -37.35 25.08 30.09
N ARG A 567 -38.69 25.03 30.00
CA ARG A 567 -39.51 23.81 29.86
C ARG A 567 -39.28 22.97 28.59
N ILE A 568 -38.25 23.24 27.77
CA ILE A 568 -37.97 22.52 26.51
C ILE A 568 -36.80 21.52 26.66
N PHE A 569 -36.12 21.51 27.81
CA PHE A 569 -34.92 20.69 28.04
C PHE A 569 -35.20 19.48 28.95
N PRO A 570 -34.82 18.24 28.56
CA PRO A 570 -35.11 17.01 29.31
C PRO A 570 -34.36 16.87 30.63
N ILE A 571 -33.31 17.66 30.84
CA ILE A 571 -32.58 17.74 32.10
C ILE A 571 -32.35 19.22 32.37
N TYR A 572 -33.04 19.75 33.38
CA TYR A 572 -32.83 21.08 33.91
C TYR A 572 -31.68 21.03 34.92
N TYR A 573 -30.57 21.70 34.58
CA TYR A 573 -29.47 21.93 35.50
C TYR A 573 -29.74 23.27 36.21
N PRO A 574 -29.98 23.31 37.53
CA PRO A 574 -30.21 24.56 38.27
C PRO A 574 -28.96 25.45 38.42
N PHE A 575 -27.85 25.09 37.77
CA PHE A 575 -26.57 25.80 37.79
C PHE A 575 -26.01 25.84 36.35
N GLY A 576 -25.55 27.01 35.89
CA GLY A 576 -25.09 27.24 34.51
C GLY A 576 -26.18 27.80 33.58
N ASN A 577 -25.93 27.84 32.28
CA ASN A 577 -26.91 28.29 31.27
C ASN A 577 -27.39 27.14 30.36
N MET A 578 -28.21 27.44 29.34
CA MET A 578 -28.77 26.39 28.46
C MET A 578 -27.73 25.61 27.65
N ALA A 579 -26.47 26.05 27.59
CA ALA A 579 -25.36 25.30 27.01
C ALA A 579 -24.83 24.18 27.93
N THR A 580 -24.95 24.32 29.26
CA THR A 580 -24.39 23.39 30.26
C THR A 580 -24.90 21.96 30.08
N GLY A 581 -26.18 21.77 29.73
CA GLY A 581 -26.74 20.45 29.43
C GLY A 581 -26.13 19.79 28.17
N TYR A 582 -25.78 20.57 27.15
CA TYR A 582 -25.05 20.08 25.98
C TYR A 582 -23.60 19.72 26.32
N VAL A 583 -22.93 20.51 27.18
CA VAL A 583 -21.58 20.19 27.70
C VAL A 583 -21.60 18.82 28.37
N VAL A 584 -22.49 18.58 29.34
CA VAL A 584 -22.52 17.31 30.08
C VAL A 584 -22.79 16.10 29.18
N ILE A 585 -23.77 16.19 28.26
CA ILE A 585 -24.11 15.09 27.34
C ILE A 585 -22.95 14.79 26.37
N LEU A 586 -22.32 15.82 25.79
CA LEU A 586 -21.20 15.63 24.87
C LEU A 586 -19.92 15.20 25.59
N SER A 587 -19.75 15.58 26.85
CA SER A 587 -18.66 15.09 27.72
C SER A 587 -18.80 13.61 28.02
N LEU A 588 -20.02 13.11 28.27
CA LEU A 588 -20.28 11.69 28.47
C LEU A 588 -19.98 10.88 27.19
N LEU A 589 -20.41 11.38 26.03
CA LEU A 589 -20.12 10.77 24.73
C LEU A 589 -18.62 10.76 24.40
N ALA A 590 -17.94 11.89 24.55
CA ALA A 590 -16.50 12.00 24.38
C ALA A 590 -15.73 11.13 25.39
N GLY A 591 -16.23 11.00 26.62
CA GLY A 591 -15.69 10.12 27.66
C GLY A 591 -15.74 8.64 27.28
N VAL A 592 -16.91 8.14 26.88
CA VAL A 592 -17.09 6.71 26.52
C VAL A 592 -16.31 6.35 25.25
N VAL A 593 -16.33 7.21 24.22
CA VAL A 593 -15.55 7.00 23.00
C VAL A 593 -14.04 7.15 23.29
N GLY A 594 -13.65 8.14 24.09
CA GLY A 594 -12.25 8.38 24.47
C GLY A 594 -11.64 7.25 25.28
N PHE A 595 -12.37 6.71 26.26
CA PHE A 595 -11.95 5.54 27.03
C PHE A 595 -11.74 4.31 26.14
N THR A 596 -12.76 3.95 25.33
CA THR A 596 -12.72 2.75 24.49
C THR A 596 -11.67 2.84 23.38
N THR A 597 -11.52 4.00 22.73
CA THR A 597 -10.48 4.23 21.72
C THR A 597 -9.08 4.26 22.30
N SER A 598 -8.89 4.81 23.52
CA SER A 598 -7.57 4.82 24.17
C SER A 598 -7.14 3.41 24.60
N VAL A 599 -8.05 2.59 25.15
CA VAL A 599 -7.79 1.17 25.46
C VAL A 599 -7.42 0.38 24.19
N SER A 600 -8.14 0.57 23.08
CA SER A 600 -7.77 -0.02 21.79
C SER A 600 -6.43 0.52 21.26
N GLY A 601 -6.17 1.81 21.45
CA GLY A 601 -4.93 2.48 21.06
C GLY A 601 -3.69 1.88 21.74
N ILE A 602 -3.79 1.49 23.02
CA ILE A 602 -2.70 0.82 23.75
C ILE A 602 -2.31 -0.49 23.05
N SER A 603 -3.28 -1.33 22.67
CA SER A 603 -3.00 -2.60 21.97
C SER A 603 -2.32 -2.38 20.60
N ASN A 604 -2.72 -1.33 19.89
CA ASN A 604 -2.17 -0.96 18.59
C ASN A 604 -0.74 -0.38 18.71
N VAL A 605 -0.50 0.49 19.71
CA VAL A 605 0.81 1.11 19.98
C VAL A 605 1.83 0.12 20.55
N ILE A 606 1.39 -0.92 21.27
CA ILE A 606 2.26 -2.04 21.65
C ILE A 606 2.85 -2.72 20.40
N GLN A 607 2.03 -2.99 19.39
CA GLN A 607 2.44 -3.67 18.14
C GLN A 607 3.32 -2.77 17.25
N TRP A 608 3.00 -1.47 17.14
CA TRP A 608 3.82 -0.44 16.46
C TRP A 608 4.14 -0.76 14.99
N ASP A 609 3.16 -1.29 14.28
CA ASP A 609 3.18 -1.54 12.84
C ASP A 609 2.18 -0.64 12.10
N SER A 610 2.48 -0.35 10.83
CA SER A 610 1.76 0.60 9.97
C SER A 610 0.23 0.50 9.99
N PRO A 611 -0.42 -0.68 9.81
CA PRO A 611 -1.88 -0.76 9.81
C PRO A 611 -2.50 -0.48 11.20
N ASN A 612 -1.87 -0.92 12.28
CA ASN A 612 -2.34 -0.66 13.64
C ASN A 612 -2.11 0.80 14.06
N LEU A 613 -0.99 1.41 13.65
CA LEU A 613 -0.74 2.84 13.83
C LEU A 613 -1.74 3.69 13.05
N HIS A 614 -2.11 3.31 11.82
CA HIS A 614 -3.19 3.97 11.07
C HIS A 614 -4.56 3.83 11.75
N ALA A 615 -4.88 2.64 12.29
CA ALA A 615 -6.11 2.43 13.06
C ALA A 615 -6.14 3.26 14.35
N ALA A 616 -5.02 3.32 15.08
CA ALA A 616 -4.86 4.15 16.28
C ALA A 616 -4.93 5.66 15.96
N ALA A 617 -4.33 6.10 14.86
CA ALA A 617 -4.40 7.50 14.42
C ALA A 617 -5.85 7.92 14.08
N ALA A 618 -6.58 7.07 13.34
CA ALA A 618 -7.97 7.32 12.99
C ALA A 618 -8.89 7.37 14.21
N SER A 619 -8.76 6.41 15.15
CA SER A 619 -9.55 6.42 16.38
C SER A 619 -9.19 7.58 17.30
N SER A 620 -7.89 7.90 17.44
CA SER A 620 -7.41 9.03 18.24
C SER A 620 -7.93 10.38 17.73
N LEU A 621 -7.99 10.56 16.40
CA LEU A 621 -8.49 11.77 15.76
C LEU A 621 -10.02 11.92 15.88
N VAL A 622 -10.79 10.84 15.71
CA VAL A 622 -12.25 10.85 15.93
C VAL A 622 -12.57 11.23 17.39
N THR A 623 -11.85 10.65 18.34
CA THR A 623 -11.95 10.99 19.76
C THR A 623 -11.56 12.44 20.05
N TRP A 624 -10.49 12.93 19.43
CA TRP A 624 -10.08 14.33 19.59
C TRP A 624 -11.15 15.30 19.10
N LEU A 625 -11.77 15.06 17.94
CA LEU A 625 -12.86 15.89 17.42
C LEU A 625 -14.08 15.92 18.35
N LEU A 626 -14.45 14.78 18.95
CA LEU A 626 -15.55 14.71 19.93
C LEU A 626 -15.20 15.45 21.24
N THR A 627 -13.97 15.30 21.71
CA THR A 627 -13.46 16.00 22.91
C THR A 627 -13.39 17.51 22.68
N LEU A 628 -12.93 17.94 21.50
CA LEU A 628 -12.87 19.34 21.10
C LEU A 628 -14.26 19.97 20.92
N LEU A 629 -15.26 19.20 20.47
CA LEU A 629 -16.66 19.63 20.43
C LEU A 629 -17.22 19.89 21.84
N ALA A 630 -16.96 18.98 22.80
CA ALA A 630 -17.36 19.16 24.19
C ALA A 630 -16.61 20.33 24.86
N MET A 631 -15.29 20.42 24.66
CA MET A 631 -14.44 21.52 25.14
C MET A 631 -14.89 22.88 24.57
N GLY A 632 -15.23 22.96 23.28
CA GLY A 632 -15.66 24.20 22.63
C GLY A 632 -16.96 24.78 23.19
N LEU A 633 -17.79 23.95 23.82
CA LEU A 633 -18.96 24.41 24.59
C LEU A 633 -18.57 24.76 26.03
N ALA A 634 -17.70 23.98 26.68
CA ALA A 634 -17.18 24.28 28.02
C ALA A 634 -16.46 25.64 28.08
N CYS A 635 -15.63 25.96 27.08
CA CYS A 635 -14.93 27.26 26.98
C CYS A 635 -15.87 28.47 26.87
N LYS A 636 -17.17 28.28 26.63
CA LYS A 636 -18.17 29.36 26.57
C LYS A 636 -18.78 29.69 27.94
N GLU A 637 -18.69 28.78 28.91
CA GLU A 637 -19.31 28.93 30.23
C GLU A 637 -18.38 29.58 31.27
N ILE A 638 -17.06 29.58 31.03
CA ILE A 638 -16.01 29.95 32.00
C ILE A 638 -16.17 31.38 32.54
N ASP A 639 -16.70 32.32 31.75
CA ASP A 639 -16.88 33.73 32.14
C ASP A 639 -18.15 34.02 32.97
N ILE A 640 -19.00 33.01 33.28
CA ILE A 640 -20.31 33.23 33.92
C ILE A 640 -20.42 32.56 35.30
N GLY A 641 -20.08 33.34 36.34
CA GLY A 641 -20.65 33.35 37.71
C GLY A 641 -21.01 32.04 38.44
N TRP A 642 -20.34 31.79 39.58
CA TRP A 642 -20.81 30.92 40.70
C TRP A 642 -21.44 29.57 40.30
N THR A 643 -20.60 28.65 39.82
CA THR A 643 -20.96 27.25 39.52
C THR A 643 -20.36 26.28 40.56
N GLN A 644 -21.00 25.12 40.77
CA GLN A 644 -20.49 24.10 41.69
C GLN A 644 -19.15 23.52 41.25
N SER A 645 -18.32 23.09 42.22
CA SER A 645 -16.96 22.58 42.01
C SER A 645 -16.87 21.52 40.92
N ASN A 646 -17.81 20.57 40.92
CA ASN A 646 -17.74 19.37 40.09
C ASN A 646 -17.89 19.67 38.58
N LEU A 647 -18.64 20.72 38.22
CA LEU A 647 -18.74 21.19 36.82
C LEU A 647 -17.45 21.90 36.37
N ARG A 648 -16.86 22.74 37.24
CA ARG A 648 -15.56 23.37 36.97
C ARG A 648 -14.45 22.34 36.81
N THR A 649 -14.49 21.25 37.57
CA THR A 649 -13.60 20.10 37.40
C THR A 649 -13.82 19.42 36.04
N LEU A 650 -15.07 19.22 35.61
CA LEU A 650 -15.38 18.67 34.28
C LEU A 650 -14.86 19.56 33.15
N GLU A 651 -15.12 20.86 33.19
CA GLU A 651 -14.65 21.87 32.24
C GLU A 651 -13.11 21.88 32.14
N THR A 652 -12.44 21.90 33.30
CA THR A 652 -10.96 21.88 33.39
C THR A 652 -10.39 20.57 32.81
N LEU A 653 -11.01 19.42 33.12
CA LEU A 653 -10.60 18.12 32.60
C LEU A 653 -10.81 18.03 31.08
N LEU A 654 -11.89 18.58 30.51
CA LEU A 654 -12.09 18.60 29.05
C LEU A 654 -10.98 19.38 28.33
N ILE A 655 -10.52 20.50 28.89
CA ILE A 655 -9.41 21.29 28.34
C ILE A 655 -8.10 20.50 28.41
N ILE A 656 -7.79 19.91 29.58
CA ILE A 656 -6.58 19.07 29.77
C ILE A 656 -6.59 17.89 28.79
N VAL A 657 -7.72 17.18 28.69
CA VAL A 657 -7.86 15.98 27.86
C VAL A 657 -7.87 16.31 26.36
N SER A 658 -8.44 17.44 25.95
CA SER A 658 -8.28 17.94 24.56
C SER A 658 -6.80 18.14 24.21
N GLY A 659 -6.02 18.69 25.15
CA GLY A 659 -4.56 18.84 25.03
C GLY A 659 -3.82 17.51 24.98
N THR A 660 -4.01 16.62 25.96
CA THR A 660 -3.30 15.32 26.01
C THR A 660 -3.73 14.38 24.88
N GLN A 661 -4.97 14.47 24.39
CA GLN A 661 -5.43 13.76 23.20
C GLN A 661 -4.85 14.33 21.91
N LEU A 662 -4.63 15.65 21.81
CA LEU A 662 -3.90 16.25 20.69
C LEU A 662 -2.45 15.79 20.68
N PHE A 663 -1.74 15.85 21.81
CA PHE A 663 -0.37 15.35 21.92
C PHE A 663 -0.27 13.84 21.66
N CYS A 664 -1.25 13.04 22.11
CA CYS A 664 -1.34 11.62 21.77
C CYS A 664 -1.48 11.41 20.26
N THR A 665 -2.42 12.13 19.62
CA THR A 665 -2.65 12.04 18.16
C THR A 665 -1.39 12.45 17.38
N ALA A 666 -0.71 13.50 17.82
CA ALA A 666 0.56 13.96 17.26
C ALA A 666 1.70 12.94 17.45
N ALA A 667 1.83 12.33 18.64
CA ALA A 667 2.84 11.29 18.89
C ALA A 667 2.61 10.03 18.03
N VAL A 668 1.34 9.65 17.82
CA VAL A 668 0.96 8.56 16.90
C VAL A 668 1.17 8.95 15.44
N HIS A 669 0.96 10.21 15.05
CA HIS A 669 1.29 10.71 13.69
C HIS A 669 2.80 10.77 13.43
N VAL A 670 3.61 11.24 14.37
CA VAL A 670 5.09 11.17 14.28
C VAL A 670 5.55 9.71 14.28
N GLY A 671 4.86 8.83 15.01
CA GLY A 671 5.00 7.38 14.89
C GLY A 671 4.74 6.88 13.46
N LEU A 672 3.62 7.27 12.86
CA LEU A 672 3.28 6.98 11.47
C LEU A 672 4.31 7.53 10.48
N ASP A 673 4.75 8.78 10.61
CA ASP A 673 5.76 9.34 9.71
C ASP A 673 7.12 8.64 9.87
N SER A 674 7.49 8.20 11.09
CA SER A 674 8.69 7.40 11.31
C SER A 674 8.58 5.99 10.70
N VAL A 675 7.38 5.39 10.73
CA VAL A 675 7.10 4.08 10.14
C VAL A 675 6.92 4.19 8.63
N ALA A 676 6.35 5.26 8.10
CA ALA A 676 6.23 5.57 6.68
C ALA A 676 7.58 5.97 6.07
N ALA A 677 8.47 6.62 6.82
CA ALA A 677 9.87 6.80 6.43
C ALA A 677 10.59 5.45 6.37
N ARG A 678 10.41 4.59 7.38
CA ARG A 678 10.96 3.21 7.40
C ARG A 678 10.38 2.32 6.30
N GLU A 679 9.09 2.47 5.98
CA GLU A 679 8.41 1.72 4.93
C GLU A 679 8.70 2.27 3.54
N SER A 680 8.90 3.58 3.34
CA SER A 680 9.35 4.14 2.05
C SER A 680 10.83 3.87 1.77
N LEU A 681 11.68 3.79 2.80
CA LEU A 681 13.02 3.20 2.71
C LEU A 681 12.98 1.71 2.30
N TYR A 682 11.90 0.99 2.62
CA TYR A 682 11.62 -0.37 2.12
C TYR A 682 10.99 -0.38 0.72
N TYR A 683 10.12 0.59 0.39
CA TYR A 683 9.29 0.63 -0.81
C TYR A 683 9.94 1.29 -2.03
N SER A 684 11.10 1.94 -1.87
CA SER A 684 11.94 2.37 -2.99
C SER A 684 12.43 1.18 -3.86
N LYS A 685 12.16 -0.07 -3.46
CA LYS A 685 12.38 -1.30 -4.23
C LYS A 685 11.12 -1.83 -4.94
N LYS A 686 10.49 -1.06 -5.84
CA LYS A 686 9.94 -1.52 -7.15
C LYS A 686 9.21 -0.40 -7.94
N PRO A 687 9.06 -0.55 -9.27
CA PRO A 687 8.80 0.56 -10.19
C PRO A 687 7.36 1.06 -10.18
N ARG A 688 7.17 2.28 -10.73
CA ARG A 688 5.88 2.69 -11.30
C ARG A 688 5.66 2.04 -12.67
N ILE A 689 5.04 0.85 -12.69
CA ILE A 689 4.52 0.28 -13.94
C ILE A 689 3.35 1.14 -14.44
N ASN A 690 3.62 2.00 -15.42
CA ASN A 690 2.59 2.70 -16.18
C ASN A 690 1.82 1.68 -17.04
N VAL A 691 0.75 1.10 -16.48
CA VAL A 691 -0.20 0.27 -17.24
C VAL A 691 -1.02 1.16 -18.18
N LYS A 692 -0.44 1.47 -19.36
CA LYS A 692 -1.20 1.93 -20.53
C LYS A 692 -2.21 0.83 -20.88
N CYS A 693 -3.49 1.11 -20.68
CA CYS A 693 -4.53 0.41 -21.42
C CYS A 693 -4.54 1.00 -22.84
N THR A 694 -4.45 0.16 -23.87
CA THR A 694 -4.67 0.60 -25.25
C THR A 694 -6.13 0.94 -25.46
N ALA A 695 -6.37 2.09 -26.10
CA ALA A 695 -7.63 2.43 -26.76
C ALA A 695 -7.25 2.77 -28.20
N ASP A 696 -7.81 2.03 -29.15
CA ASP A 696 -7.49 2.17 -30.56
C ASP A 696 -8.26 3.31 -31.24
N SER A 697 -7.81 3.63 -32.45
CA SER A 697 -8.44 4.46 -33.48
C SER A 697 -8.40 5.99 -33.33
N ASN A 698 -8.05 6.60 -34.45
CA ASN A 698 -7.88 8.01 -34.73
C ASN A 698 -9.14 8.85 -34.48
N SER A 699 -8.97 10.04 -33.93
CA SER A 699 -9.82 11.20 -34.23
C SER A 699 -9.02 12.50 -34.04
N GLU A 700 -9.35 13.53 -34.82
CA GLU A 700 -8.51 14.72 -35.01
C GLU A 700 -8.57 15.75 -33.86
N ALA A 701 -7.71 16.77 -33.95
CA ALA A 701 -7.57 17.80 -32.93
C ALA A 701 -8.76 18.79 -32.89
N ILE A 702 -9.10 19.25 -31.69
CA ILE A 702 -9.68 20.59 -31.41
C ILE A 702 -9.43 20.91 -29.93
N GLY A 703 -9.04 22.16 -29.62
CA GLY A 703 -8.81 22.60 -28.25
C GLY A 703 -10.10 22.86 -27.47
N GLY A 704 -10.10 22.57 -26.16
CA GLY A 704 -11.23 22.89 -25.28
C GLY A 704 -11.03 22.43 -23.84
N THR A 705 -10.78 23.37 -22.93
CA THR A 705 -10.65 23.09 -21.49
C THR A 705 -12.01 22.87 -20.81
N LYS A 706 -12.03 22.05 -19.75
CA LYS A 706 -13.15 21.79 -18.82
C LYS A 706 -14.48 21.29 -19.43
N LYS A 707 -14.76 19.99 -19.32
CA LYS A 707 -16.09 19.39 -19.58
C LYS A 707 -16.66 18.46 -18.48
N TRP A 708 -15.91 18.17 -17.41
CA TRP A 708 -16.36 17.23 -16.36
C TRP A 708 -17.58 17.72 -15.56
N GLU A 709 -17.73 19.04 -15.41
CA GLU A 709 -18.87 19.69 -14.73
C GLU A 709 -20.26 19.40 -15.35
N LYS A 710 -20.33 18.80 -16.55
CA LYS A 710 -21.60 18.41 -17.21
C LYS A 710 -22.07 17.00 -16.86
N TRP A 711 -21.22 16.16 -16.27
CA TRP A 711 -21.58 14.79 -15.87
C TRP A 711 -22.05 14.66 -14.41
N VAL A 712 -21.83 15.69 -13.59
CA VAL A 712 -22.42 15.77 -12.24
C VAL A 712 -23.82 16.41 -12.37
N PRO A 713 -24.92 15.68 -12.08
CA PRO A 713 -26.26 16.25 -12.15
C PRO A 713 -26.45 17.27 -11.02
N ARG A 714 -26.29 18.56 -11.33
CA ARG A 714 -26.35 19.68 -10.37
C ARG A 714 -27.65 19.73 -9.54
N ASN A 715 -28.72 19.08 -9.99
CA ASN A 715 -30.03 19.06 -9.34
C ASN A 715 -30.34 17.76 -8.57
N LEU A 716 -29.32 17.00 -8.14
CA LEU A 716 -29.52 15.80 -7.30
C LEU A 716 -29.89 16.17 -5.86
N PHE A 717 -29.19 17.15 -5.26
CA PHE A 717 -29.37 17.62 -3.88
C PHE A 717 -30.22 18.89 -3.75
N ALA A 718 -31.23 19.06 -4.62
CA ALA A 718 -32.22 20.11 -4.41
C ALA A 718 -32.98 19.85 -3.10
N ALA A 719 -32.97 20.80 -2.16
CA ALA A 719 -33.55 20.62 -0.82
C ALA A 719 -35.01 20.15 -0.85
N GLU A 720 -35.80 20.61 -1.83
CA GLU A 720 -37.17 20.15 -2.04
C GLU A 720 -37.27 18.63 -2.29
N LYS A 721 -36.35 18.05 -3.07
CA LYS A 721 -36.29 16.60 -3.30
C LYS A 721 -35.95 15.87 -2.00
N VAL A 722 -35.05 16.41 -1.20
CA VAL A 722 -34.67 15.83 0.11
C VAL A 722 -35.87 15.84 1.05
N PHE A 723 -36.59 16.95 1.20
CA PHE A 723 -37.78 17.01 2.05
C PHE A 723 -38.94 16.15 1.53
N ARG A 724 -39.17 16.08 0.21
CA ARG A 724 -40.14 15.14 -0.40
C ARG A 724 -39.74 13.67 -0.17
N LEU A 725 -38.45 13.34 -0.26
CA LEU A 725 -37.93 12.00 0.03
C LEU A 725 -38.09 11.66 1.52
N ILE A 726 -37.87 12.61 2.43
CA ILE A 726 -38.10 12.42 3.87
C ILE A 726 -39.59 12.16 4.14
N SER A 727 -40.50 12.97 3.58
CA SER A 727 -41.95 12.76 3.77
C SER A 727 -42.49 11.50 3.08
N GLY A 728 -41.80 11.01 2.05
CA GLY A 728 -42.06 9.70 1.44
C GLY A 728 -41.51 8.54 2.28
N ALA A 729 -40.30 8.66 2.81
CA ALA A 729 -39.68 7.64 3.65
C ALA A 729 -40.42 7.42 4.99
N THR A 730 -41.03 8.48 5.54
CA THR A 730 -41.94 8.38 6.71
C THR A 730 -43.40 8.11 6.34
N SER A 731 -43.72 7.89 5.06
CA SER A 731 -45.10 7.55 4.65
C SER A 731 -45.47 6.09 4.95
N SER A 732 -44.49 5.18 4.88
CA SER A 732 -44.61 3.76 5.19
C SER A 732 -44.37 3.46 6.68
N PRO A 733 -45.06 2.47 7.27
CA PRO A 733 -44.76 1.96 8.61
C PRO A 733 -43.35 1.33 8.66
N ILE A 734 -42.37 2.09 9.16
CA ILE A 734 -41.05 1.59 9.56
C ILE A 734 -41.12 1.28 11.05
N ALA A 735 -40.72 0.07 11.46
CA ALA A 735 -40.73 -0.40 12.85
C ALA A 735 -42.11 -0.42 13.58
N GLN A 736 -43.21 -0.11 12.90
CA GLN A 736 -44.58 -0.19 13.44
C GLN A 736 -45.16 -1.60 13.28
N TYR A 737 -45.88 -2.07 14.30
CA TYR A 737 -46.62 -3.34 14.26
C TYR A 737 -47.79 -3.28 13.26
N ILE A 738 -47.93 -4.33 12.44
CA ILE A 738 -48.96 -4.45 11.41
C ILE A 738 -49.99 -5.50 11.86
N SER A 739 -51.26 -5.09 11.99
CA SER A 739 -52.33 -5.97 12.50
C SER A 739 -52.94 -6.90 11.44
N SER A 740 -52.71 -6.65 10.15
CA SER A 740 -53.23 -7.45 9.04
C SER A 740 -52.31 -7.35 7.81
N PRO A 741 -52.00 -8.44 7.09
CA PRO A 741 -52.52 -9.80 7.28
C PRO A 741 -51.84 -10.57 8.44
N THR A 742 -52.64 -11.32 9.19
CA THR A 742 -52.16 -12.18 10.29
C THR A 742 -51.48 -13.45 9.75
N THR A 743 -50.17 -13.36 9.50
CA THR A 743 -49.35 -14.47 8.97
C THR A 743 -48.71 -15.32 10.06
N PHE A 744 -48.17 -16.50 9.70
CA PHE A 744 -47.47 -17.44 10.60
C PHE A 744 -46.54 -16.75 11.62
N LEU A 745 -45.74 -15.78 11.18
CA LEU A 745 -44.76 -15.09 12.03
C LEU A 745 -45.40 -14.27 13.16
N HIS A 746 -46.65 -13.85 13.03
CA HIS A 746 -47.40 -13.19 14.11
C HIS A 746 -47.78 -14.17 15.25
N SER A 747 -47.90 -15.47 14.96
CA SER A 747 -48.30 -16.52 15.93
C SER A 747 -47.13 -17.14 16.73
N VAL A 748 -45.89 -16.80 16.37
CA VAL A 748 -44.66 -17.30 17.01
C VAL A 748 -44.35 -16.49 18.28
N ASP A 749 -43.91 -17.17 19.34
CA ASP A 749 -43.53 -16.58 20.62
C ASP A 749 -42.42 -15.51 20.46
N PRO A 750 -42.56 -14.32 21.08
CA PRO A 750 -41.63 -13.21 20.89
C PRO A 750 -40.20 -13.51 21.40
N ARG A 751 -40.04 -14.44 22.36
CA ARG A 751 -38.71 -14.88 22.84
C ARG A 751 -37.95 -15.64 21.75
N ILE A 752 -38.65 -16.48 20.98
CA ILE A 752 -38.09 -17.21 19.84
C ILE A 752 -37.70 -16.23 18.73
N LYS A 753 -38.51 -15.19 18.46
CA LYS A 753 -38.17 -14.13 17.51
C LYS A 753 -36.92 -13.34 17.92
N LEU A 754 -36.79 -13.02 19.21
CA LEU A 754 -35.63 -12.28 19.72
C LEU A 754 -34.34 -13.14 19.66
N ALA A 755 -34.45 -14.45 19.93
CA ALA A 755 -33.36 -15.40 19.71
C ALA A 755 -32.97 -15.53 18.21
N TRP A 756 -33.95 -15.50 17.30
CA TRP A 756 -33.70 -15.41 15.85
C TRP A 756 -32.92 -14.14 15.47
N VAL A 757 -33.33 -12.96 15.95
CA VAL A 757 -32.62 -11.69 15.67
C VAL A 757 -31.17 -11.74 16.18
N LEU A 758 -30.96 -12.17 17.43
CA LEU A 758 -29.61 -12.32 18.00
C LEU A 758 -28.73 -13.29 17.18
N THR A 759 -29.30 -14.42 16.76
CA THR A 759 -28.62 -15.40 15.91
C THR A 759 -28.28 -14.80 14.54
N LEU A 760 -29.21 -14.07 13.91
CA LEU A 760 -29.02 -13.43 12.60
C LEU A 760 -28.04 -12.24 12.62
N VAL A 761 -27.69 -11.70 13.80
CA VAL A 761 -26.55 -10.77 13.93
C VAL A 761 -25.23 -11.53 13.92
N ILE A 762 -25.13 -12.65 14.66
CA ILE A 762 -23.87 -13.36 14.91
C ILE A 762 -23.49 -14.32 13.78
N LEU A 763 -24.48 -14.99 13.16
CA LEU A 763 -24.25 -16.07 12.21
C LEU A 763 -23.70 -15.61 10.85
N PRO A 764 -24.17 -14.50 10.22
CA PRO A 764 -23.59 -14.01 8.98
C PRO A 764 -22.13 -13.58 9.15
N ALA A 765 -21.77 -13.01 10.32
CA ALA A 765 -20.41 -12.60 10.63
C ALA A 765 -19.40 -13.78 10.67
N ARG A 766 -19.86 -15.03 10.80
CA ARG A 766 -19.00 -16.23 10.93
C ARG A 766 -19.22 -17.33 9.88
N SER A 767 -20.20 -17.17 8.98
CA SER A 767 -20.52 -18.09 7.89
C SER A 767 -19.92 -17.65 6.54
N ASP A 768 -19.94 -18.54 5.56
CA ASP A 768 -19.48 -18.29 4.19
C ASP A 768 -20.43 -17.37 3.37
N ILE A 769 -19.93 -16.78 2.28
CA ILE A 769 -20.71 -15.93 1.37
C ILE A 769 -21.95 -16.63 0.78
N ALA A 770 -21.89 -17.93 0.46
CA ALA A 770 -23.05 -18.66 -0.05
C ALA A 770 -24.17 -18.73 1.00
N VAL A 771 -23.83 -18.98 2.27
CA VAL A 771 -24.78 -19.02 3.38
C VAL A 771 -25.36 -17.62 3.65
N ARG A 772 -24.54 -16.56 3.58
CA ARG A 772 -25.00 -15.17 3.72
C ARG A 772 -26.01 -14.77 2.63
N LEU A 773 -25.72 -15.08 1.38
CA LEU A 773 -26.64 -14.82 0.26
C LEU A 773 -27.93 -15.64 0.40
N GLY A 774 -27.85 -16.90 0.85
CA GLY A 774 -29.01 -17.71 1.18
C GLY A 774 -29.90 -17.08 2.27
N ILE A 775 -29.30 -16.55 3.35
CA ILE A 775 -30.01 -15.84 4.41
C ILE A 775 -30.67 -14.55 3.90
N VAL A 776 -29.97 -13.76 3.07
CA VAL A 776 -30.51 -12.54 2.44
C VAL A 776 -31.72 -12.86 1.56
N ILE A 777 -31.61 -13.87 0.69
CA ILE A 777 -32.71 -14.32 -0.19
C ILE A 777 -33.88 -14.86 0.64
N TYR A 778 -33.61 -15.67 1.67
CA TYR A 778 -34.63 -16.18 2.59
C TYR A 778 -35.40 -15.05 3.28
N LEU A 779 -34.71 -14.05 3.83
CA LEU A 779 -35.35 -12.92 4.50
C LEU A 779 -36.14 -12.02 3.53
N ALA A 780 -35.67 -11.85 2.29
CA ALA A 780 -36.42 -11.14 1.26
C ALA A 780 -37.72 -11.89 0.90
N LEU A 781 -37.65 -13.19 0.61
CA LEU A 781 -38.81 -14.03 0.32
C LEU A 781 -39.78 -14.15 1.50
N LEU A 782 -39.27 -14.21 2.73
CA LEU A 782 -40.08 -14.18 3.95
C LEU A 782 -40.81 -12.86 4.08
N SER A 783 -40.16 -11.72 3.81
CA SER A 783 -40.78 -10.39 3.85
C SER A 783 -41.94 -10.27 2.84
N ILE A 784 -41.71 -10.71 1.59
CA ILE A 784 -42.71 -10.73 0.51
C ILE A 784 -43.94 -11.59 0.88
N ARG A 785 -43.78 -12.63 1.71
CA ARG A 785 -44.88 -13.49 2.19
C ARG A 785 -45.52 -13.03 3.52
N VAL A 786 -44.85 -12.21 4.32
CA VAL A 786 -45.29 -11.83 5.67
C VAL A 786 -45.99 -10.47 5.70
N GLN A 787 -45.56 -9.54 4.85
CA GLN A 787 -46.02 -8.14 4.82
C GLN A 787 -46.92 -7.87 3.59
N PRO A 788 -47.78 -6.83 3.62
CA PRO A 788 -48.53 -6.40 2.44
C PRO A 788 -47.60 -5.74 1.40
N SER A 789 -48.02 -5.74 0.13
CA SER A 789 -47.24 -5.28 -1.04
C SER A 789 -46.69 -3.86 -0.87
N GLU A 790 -47.53 -2.92 -0.45
CA GLU A 790 -47.17 -1.51 -0.25
C GLU A 790 -46.04 -1.32 0.76
N VAL A 791 -45.96 -2.19 1.77
CA VAL A 791 -44.95 -2.10 2.83
C VAL A 791 -43.66 -2.81 2.43
N TRP A 792 -43.71 -4.05 1.94
CA TRP A 792 -42.46 -4.78 1.65
C TRP A 792 -41.70 -4.19 0.47
N MET A 793 -42.38 -3.65 -0.55
CA MET A 793 -41.73 -3.03 -1.71
C MET A 793 -40.87 -1.84 -1.28
N ASP A 794 -41.39 -1.02 -0.37
CA ASP A 794 -40.75 0.20 0.10
C ASP A 794 -39.72 -0.07 1.22
N GLN A 795 -39.97 -1.03 2.11
CA GLN A 795 -38.98 -1.51 3.08
C GLN A 795 -37.78 -2.18 2.40
N LEU A 796 -38.00 -3.21 1.56
CA LEU A 796 -36.92 -3.90 0.86
C LEU A 796 -36.23 -2.97 -0.15
N GLY A 797 -36.97 -2.07 -0.80
CA GLY A 797 -36.41 -1.05 -1.69
C GLY A 797 -35.39 -0.16 -0.99
N ARG A 798 -35.74 0.39 0.19
CA ARG A 798 -34.80 1.19 1.00
C ARG A 798 -33.60 0.40 1.49
N VAL A 799 -33.80 -0.79 2.06
CA VAL A 799 -32.69 -1.60 2.61
C VAL A 799 -31.76 -2.06 1.49
N SER A 800 -32.29 -2.46 0.33
CA SER A 800 -31.48 -2.83 -0.85
C SER A 800 -30.72 -1.63 -1.43
N LEU A 801 -31.31 -0.43 -1.44
CA LEU A 801 -30.63 0.80 -1.87
C LEU A 801 -29.44 1.12 -0.93
N LEU A 802 -29.66 1.10 0.39
CA LEU A 802 -28.60 1.31 1.39
C LEU A 802 -27.47 0.28 1.23
N CYS A 803 -27.81 -1.00 1.12
CA CYS A 803 -26.85 -2.08 0.93
C CYS A 803 -26.12 -1.98 -0.42
N GLY A 804 -26.79 -1.57 -1.49
CA GLY A 804 -26.18 -1.35 -2.80
C GLY A 804 -25.22 -0.16 -2.81
N PHE A 805 -25.57 0.95 -2.16
CA PHE A 805 -24.67 2.09 -1.97
C PHE A 805 -23.43 1.68 -1.15
N LEU A 806 -23.63 1.00 -0.02
CA LEU A 806 -22.56 0.52 0.85
C LEU A 806 -21.65 -0.51 0.13
N PHE A 807 -22.24 -1.38 -0.70
CA PHE A 807 -21.51 -2.31 -1.56
C PHE A 807 -20.63 -1.58 -2.59
N ILE A 808 -21.15 -0.55 -3.26
CA ILE A 808 -20.39 0.24 -4.25
C ILE A 808 -19.25 1.01 -3.56
N VAL A 809 -19.54 1.69 -2.45
CA VAL A 809 -18.55 2.49 -1.71
C VAL A 809 -17.43 1.62 -1.14
N LEU A 810 -17.75 0.47 -0.54
CA LEU A 810 -16.71 -0.44 -0.04
C LEU A 810 -15.99 -1.16 -1.17
N GLY A 811 -16.71 -1.67 -2.17
CA GLY A 811 -16.13 -2.48 -3.27
C GLY A 811 -15.13 -1.71 -4.12
N LEU A 812 -15.31 -0.39 -4.25
CA LEU A 812 -14.38 0.52 -4.93
C LEU A 812 -13.40 1.21 -3.97
N GLY A 813 -13.71 1.25 -2.66
CA GLY A 813 -12.96 2.00 -1.66
C GLY A 813 -11.93 1.18 -0.86
N THR A 814 -12.14 -0.12 -0.62
CA THR A 814 -11.31 -0.91 0.32
C THR A 814 -9.86 -1.14 -0.11
N ASP A 815 -9.55 -1.03 -1.40
CA ASP A 815 -8.18 -1.11 -1.92
C ASP A 815 -7.70 0.27 -2.45
N SER A 816 -8.27 1.38 -1.94
CA SER A 816 -7.69 2.74 -2.08
C SER A 816 -6.30 2.84 -1.44
N THR A 817 -6.02 1.96 -0.47
CA THR A 817 -4.68 1.67 0.03
C THR A 817 -4.29 0.23 -0.41
N PRO A 818 -3.10 0.03 -1.02
CA PRO A 818 -2.73 -1.28 -1.56
C PRO A 818 -2.37 -2.24 -0.42
N SER A 819 -3.25 -3.22 -0.12
CA SER A 819 -2.97 -4.15 0.97
C SER A 819 -1.88 -5.16 0.60
N LEU A 820 -0.78 -5.14 1.35
CA LEU A 820 0.31 -6.10 1.29
C LEU A 820 -0.14 -7.53 1.63
N LEU A 821 -0.50 -8.30 0.61
CA LEU A 821 -0.52 -9.77 0.69
C LEU A 821 0.93 -10.28 0.68
N CYS A 822 1.57 -10.22 1.84
CA CYS A 822 2.85 -10.88 2.07
C CYS A 822 2.67 -12.40 2.00
N SER A 823 3.48 -13.09 1.18
CA SER A 823 3.54 -14.55 1.16
C SER A 823 4.21 -15.08 2.43
N ARG A 824 3.45 -15.17 3.52
CA ARG A 824 3.91 -15.63 4.84
C ARG A 824 4.11 -17.14 4.95
N THR A 825 3.92 -17.88 3.86
CA THR A 825 4.32 -19.28 3.72
C THR A 825 5.53 -19.40 2.78
N PRO A 826 6.55 -20.22 3.11
CA PRO A 826 7.59 -20.59 2.16
C PRO A 826 7.00 -21.46 1.02
N PRO A 827 7.68 -21.55 -0.14
CA PRO A 827 7.26 -22.45 -1.22
C PRO A 827 7.15 -23.91 -0.76
N SER A 828 6.24 -24.69 -1.34
CA SER A 828 6.01 -26.11 -0.99
C SER A 828 7.29 -26.96 -1.06
N SER A 829 8.20 -26.61 -1.97
CA SER A 829 9.52 -27.24 -2.13
C SER A 829 10.44 -27.08 -0.90
N MET A 830 10.28 -26.04 -0.08
CA MET A 830 11.04 -25.85 1.16
C MET A 830 10.44 -26.61 2.36
N THR A 831 9.18 -27.04 2.28
CA THR A 831 8.48 -27.78 3.35
C THR A 831 8.37 -29.28 3.05
N GLY A 832 8.98 -29.76 1.98
CA GLY A 832 8.94 -31.18 1.57
C GLY A 832 7.57 -31.66 1.08
N LEU A 833 6.59 -30.76 0.94
CA LEU A 833 5.26 -31.08 0.46
C LEU A 833 5.24 -31.16 -1.08
N PRO A 834 4.55 -32.16 -1.67
CA PRO A 834 4.45 -32.27 -3.12
C PRO A 834 3.81 -31.01 -3.70
N SER A 835 4.38 -30.50 -4.79
CA SER A 835 3.89 -29.29 -5.46
C SER A 835 2.47 -29.51 -5.97
N LEU A 836 1.50 -28.80 -5.39
CA LEU A 836 0.15 -28.73 -5.92
C LEU A 836 0.20 -28.26 -7.38
N GLN A 837 -0.47 -28.99 -8.26
CA GLN A 837 -0.47 -28.71 -9.68
C GLN A 837 -1.07 -27.32 -9.92
N ALA A 838 -0.33 -26.47 -10.64
CA ALA A 838 -0.78 -25.10 -10.89
C ALA A 838 -2.12 -25.11 -11.66
N SER A 839 -3.11 -24.40 -11.12
CA SER A 839 -4.37 -24.14 -11.82
C SER A 839 -4.07 -23.51 -13.17
N PHE A 840 -4.53 -24.13 -14.26
CA PHE A 840 -4.45 -23.54 -15.60
C PHE A 840 -5.38 -22.33 -15.76
N GLU A 841 -6.35 -22.16 -14.86
CA GLU A 841 -7.11 -20.91 -14.73
C GLU A 841 -6.36 -19.90 -13.86
N GLY A 842 -6.01 -18.76 -14.46
CA GLY A 842 -5.19 -17.73 -13.83
C GLY A 842 -5.92 -16.93 -12.74
N TYR A 843 -5.35 -16.90 -11.54
CA TYR A 843 -5.89 -16.13 -10.40
C TYR A 843 -5.91 -14.62 -10.68
N ARG A 844 -7.07 -14.08 -11.04
CA ARG A 844 -7.27 -12.66 -11.36
C ARG A 844 -7.75 -11.87 -10.15
N TYR A 845 -6.81 -11.21 -9.45
CA TYR A 845 -7.13 -10.39 -8.27
C TYR A 845 -7.96 -9.13 -8.57
N VAL A 846 -7.70 -8.46 -9.70
CA VAL A 846 -8.47 -7.27 -10.14
C VAL A 846 -9.51 -7.71 -11.16
N LEU A 847 -10.79 -7.62 -10.77
CA LEU A 847 -11.91 -8.07 -11.58
C LEU A 847 -12.24 -7.02 -12.65
N LEU A 848 -12.54 -5.79 -12.22
CA LEU A 848 -12.91 -4.66 -13.06
C LEU A 848 -12.10 -3.39 -12.68
N LYS A 849 -11.81 -2.55 -13.67
CA LYS A 849 -11.04 -1.30 -13.53
C LYS A 849 -11.78 -0.16 -14.22
N PHE A 850 -12.29 0.79 -13.45
CA PHE A 850 -13.01 1.97 -13.92
C PHE A 850 -12.16 3.23 -13.68
N GLY A 851 -11.19 3.46 -14.57
CA GLY A 851 -10.24 4.57 -14.45
C GLY A 851 -9.38 4.46 -13.19
N PRO A 852 -9.47 5.42 -12.23
CA PRO A 852 -8.74 5.36 -10.96
C PRO A 852 -9.34 4.34 -9.97
N LEU A 853 -10.61 3.95 -10.14
CA LEU A 853 -11.31 3.02 -9.23
C LEU A 853 -11.12 1.56 -9.69
N GLN A 854 -10.89 0.66 -8.75
CA GLN A 854 -10.63 -0.76 -9.03
C GLN A 854 -11.48 -1.65 -8.13
N LEU A 855 -12.19 -2.61 -8.73
CA LEU A 855 -12.95 -3.64 -8.02
C LEU A 855 -12.10 -4.91 -7.95
N THR A 856 -11.58 -5.22 -6.77
CA THR A 856 -10.73 -6.39 -6.51
C THR A 856 -11.51 -7.54 -5.88
N ARG A 857 -10.98 -8.77 -5.94
CA ARG A 857 -11.63 -9.94 -5.33
C ARG A 857 -11.76 -9.79 -3.80
N LYS A 858 -10.83 -9.08 -3.16
CA LYS A 858 -10.89 -8.70 -1.74
C LYS A 858 -11.95 -7.63 -1.49
N GLY A 859 -12.00 -6.57 -2.29
CA GLY A 859 -13.01 -5.52 -2.16
C GLY A 859 -14.43 -6.03 -2.40
N LEU A 860 -14.62 -6.90 -3.40
CA LEU A 860 -15.88 -7.61 -3.63
C LEU A 860 -16.30 -8.46 -2.42
N SER A 861 -15.37 -9.18 -1.80
CA SER A 861 -15.64 -10.00 -0.60
C SER A 861 -15.96 -9.15 0.63
N ALA A 862 -15.25 -8.04 0.85
CA ALA A 862 -15.53 -7.11 1.95
C ALA A 862 -16.88 -6.40 1.77
N ALA A 863 -17.15 -5.90 0.55
CA ALA A 863 -18.39 -5.25 0.18
C ALA A 863 -19.60 -6.20 0.29
N SER A 864 -19.50 -7.43 -0.22
CA SER A 864 -20.58 -8.41 -0.13
C SER A 864 -20.81 -8.87 1.31
N THR A 865 -19.75 -9.05 2.11
CA THR A 865 -19.85 -9.34 3.55
C THR A 865 -20.62 -8.25 4.28
N ALA A 866 -20.20 -6.99 4.11
CA ALA A 866 -20.80 -5.86 4.81
C ALA A 866 -22.24 -5.62 4.34
N ALA A 867 -22.51 -5.63 3.03
CA ALA A 867 -23.86 -5.44 2.49
C ALA A 867 -24.84 -6.54 2.93
N CYS A 868 -24.42 -7.82 2.92
CA CYS A 868 -25.25 -8.92 3.41
C CYS A 868 -25.51 -8.83 4.92
N LEU A 869 -24.52 -8.42 5.72
CA LEU A 869 -24.67 -8.23 7.15
C LEU A 869 -25.63 -7.06 7.45
N THR A 870 -25.46 -5.91 6.80
CA THR A 870 -26.37 -4.76 6.89
C THR A 870 -27.80 -5.16 6.51
N PHE A 871 -27.99 -5.84 5.38
CA PHE A 871 -29.31 -6.30 4.95
C PHE A 871 -29.94 -7.23 6.00
N THR A 872 -29.17 -8.22 6.47
CA THR A 872 -29.66 -9.21 7.45
C THR A 872 -30.07 -8.54 8.76
N ILE A 873 -29.27 -7.60 9.28
CA ILE A 873 -29.58 -6.87 10.52
C ILE A 873 -30.83 -6.01 10.36
N PHE A 874 -30.88 -5.14 9.35
CA PHE A 874 -32.00 -4.21 9.19
C PHE A 874 -33.31 -4.93 8.82
N GLN A 875 -33.27 -5.95 7.95
CA GLN A 875 -34.50 -6.66 7.55
C GLN A 875 -35.00 -7.63 8.63
N SER A 876 -34.12 -8.29 9.39
CA SER A 876 -34.57 -9.15 10.50
C SER A 876 -35.17 -8.32 11.65
N ALA A 877 -34.59 -7.15 11.96
CA ALA A 877 -35.18 -6.20 12.89
C ALA A 877 -36.55 -5.69 12.40
N SER A 878 -36.68 -5.30 11.12
CA SER A 878 -37.95 -4.84 10.56
C SER A 878 -39.04 -5.92 10.60
N LEU A 879 -38.72 -7.17 10.28
CA LEU A 879 -39.66 -8.30 10.40
C LEU A 879 -40.06 -8.61 11.85
N CYS A 880 -39.14 -8.47 12.80
CA CYS A 880 -39.46 -8.63 14.21
C CYS A 880 -40.45 -7.55 14.68
N LEU A 881 -40.16 -6.28 14.38
CA LEU A 881 -40.95 -5.11 14.81
C LEU A 881 -42.30 -4.99 14.08
N THR A 882 -42.39 -5.38 12.80
CA THR A 882 -43.67 -5.38 12.08
C THR A 882 -44.61 -6.50 12.51
N THR A 883 -44.11 -7.60 13.08
CA THR A 883 -44.94 -8.76 13.48
C THR A 883 -45.08 -8.98 14.98
N THR A 884 -44.49 -8.11 15.81
CA THR A 884 -44.48 -8.23 17.28
C THR A 884 -44.79 -6.89 17.91
N THR A 885 -45.72 -6.85 18.85
CA THR A 885 -46.08 -5.58 19.52
C THR A 885 -44.98 -5.13 20.50
N PRO A 886 -44.85 -3.83 20.80
CA PRO A 886 -43.91 -3.33 21.81
C PRO A 886 -44.04 -4.03 23.17
N GLU A 887 -45.24 -4.42 23.56
CA GLU A 887 -45.57 -5.13 24.82
C GLU A 887 -45.03 -6.56 24.81
N GLN A 888 -45.25 -7.28 23.71
CA GLN A 888 -44.71 -8.63 23.50
C GLN A 888 -43.18 -8.64 23.42
N LEU A 889 -42.58 -7.59 22.84
CA LEU A 889 -41.13 -7.43 22.76
C LEU A 889 -40.53 -7.10 24.14
N ALA A 890 -41.16 -6.20 24.90
CA ALA A 890 -40.78 -5.88 26.28
C ALA A 890 -40.88 -7.12 27.20
N PHE A 891 -41.93 -7.94 27.05
CA PHE A 891 -42.06 -9.24 27.74
C PHE A 891 -40.90 -10.19 27.41
N ALA A 892 -40.52 -10.30 26.14
CA ALA A 892 -39.40 -11.14 25.73
C ALA A 892 -38.07 -10.64 26.30
N PHE A 893 -37.80 -9.34 26.27
CA PHE A 893 -36.61 -8.75 26.91
C PHE A 893 -36.59 -8.95 28.43
N GLN A 894 -37.74 -8.83 29.11
CA GLN A 894 -37.85 -9.09 30.55
C GLN A 894 -37.38 -10.50 30.89
N TRP A 895 -37.77 -11.51 30.10
CA TRP A 895 -37.36 -12.90 30.30
C TRP A 895 -35.84 -13.10 30.17
N PHE A 896 -35.20 -12.46 29.19
CA PHE A 896 -33.74 -12.55 29.01
C PHE A 896 -32.93 -11.76 30.06
N ILE A 897 -33.47 -10.65 30.57
CA ILE A 897 -32.78 -9.78 31.54
C ILE A 897 -33.03 -10.22 33.00
N HIS A 898 -34.10 -10.99 33.27
CA HIS A 898 -34.45 -11.50 34.60
C HIS A 898 -33.30 -12.12 35.43
N PRO A 899 -32.31 -12.86 34.86
CA PRO A 899 -31.20 -13.37 35.65
C PRO A 899 -30.39 -12.28 36.38
N LEU A 900 -30.30 -11.07 35.82
CA LEU A 900 -29.57 -9.94 36.40
C LEU A 900 -30.25 -9.36 37.66
N ALA A 901 -31.52 -9.67 37.92
CA ALA A 901 -32.20 -9.28 39.16
C ALA A 901 -31.51 -9.86 40.41
N HIS A 902 -30.87 -11.05 40.30
CA HIS A 902 -30.08 -11.65 41.38
C HIS A 902 -28.80 -10.87 41.73
N ILE A 903 -28.41 -9.90 40.89
CA ILE A 903 -27.25 -9.00 41.08
C ILE A 903 -27.75 -7.59 41.48
N GLY A 904 -29.03 -7.44 41.85
CA GLY A 904 -29.62 -6.18 42.31
C GLY A 904 -30.01 -5.20 41.20
N VAL A 905 -30.03 -5.63 39.93
CA VAL A 905 -30.43 -4.76 38.79
C VAL A 905 -31.96 -4.56 38.77
N PRO A 906 -32.48 -3.32 38.68
CA PRO A 906 -33.93 -3.04 38.69
C PRO A 906 -34.59 -3.37 37.33
N VAL A 907 -34.74 -4.67 37.04
CA VAL A 907 -35.26 -5.16 35.75
C VAL A 907 -36.64 -4.57 35.40
N SER A 908 -37.52 -4.39 36.39
CA SER A 908 -38.87 -3.82 36.18
C SER A 908 -38.84 -2.40 35.61
N GLU A 909 -37.96 -1.54 36.12
CA GLU A 909 -37.81 -0.14 35.69
C GLU A 909 -37.20 -0.05 34.28
N ILE A 910 -36.18 -0.89 34.02
CA ILE A 910 -35.53 -1.00 32.70
C ILE A 910 -36.56 -1.42 31.63
N ILE A 911 -37.37 -2.44 31.92
CA ILE A 911 -38.39 -2.94 30.99
C ILE A 911 -39.55 -1.96 30.82
N PHE A 912 -39.94 -1.22 31.86
CA PHE A 912 -40.93 -0.15 31.74
C PHE A 912 -40.43 1.00 30.86
N THR A 913 -39.20 1.45 31.08
CA THR A 913 -38.54 2.49 30.28
C THR A 913 -38.35 2.06 28.82
N LEU A 914 -38.01 0.79 28.59
CA LEU A 914 -37.95 0.19 27.26
C LEU A 914 -39.34 0.16 26.59
N LEU A 915 -40.40 -0.24 27.30
CA LEU A 915 -41.76 -0.25 26.75
C LEU A 915 -42.25 1.16 26.37
N LEU A 916 -41.98 2.15 27.21
CA LEU A 916 -42.33 3.55 26.92
C LEU A 916 -41.57 4.08 25.70
N SER A 917 -40.24 3.87 25.64
CA SER A 917 -39.43 4.31 24.50
C SER A 917 -39.80 3.59 23.19
N LEU A 918 -40.08 2.28 23.22
CA LEU A 918 -40.56 1.53 22.05
C LEU A 918 -41.91 2.06 21.53
N ARG A 919 -42.85 2.44 22.40
CA ARG A 919 -44.10 3.10 22.01
C ARG A 919 -43.87 4.51 21.44
N PHE A 920 -42.86 5.22 21.95
CA PHE A 920 -42.53 6.59 21.57
C PHE A 920 -41.91 6.70 20.16
N ILE A 921 -41.20 5.67 19.69
CA ILE A 921 -40.61 5.61 18.33
C ILE A 921 -41.64 5.97 17.24
N ASN A 922 -42.86 5.47 17.36
CA ASN A 922 -43.92 5.69 16.37
C ASN A 922 -44.33 7.17 16.31
N LEU A 923 -44.52 7.79 17.48
CA LEU A 923 -44.84 9.21 17.64
C LEU A 923 -43.73 10.11 17.07
N VAL A 924 -42.46 9.72 17.23
CA VAL A 924 -41.33 10.43 16.62
C VAL A 924 -41.40 10.40 15.09
N PHE A 925 -41.71 9.24 14.47
CA PHE A 925 -41.87 9.15 13.02
C PHE A 925 -43.08 9.96 12.50
N ASP A 926 -44.21 9.90 13.21
CA ASP A 926 -45.41 10.66 12.86
C ASP A 926 -45.18 12.18 12.97
N GLU A 927 -44.46 12.65 14.00
CA GLU A 927 -44.13 14.07 14.13
C GLU A 927 -43.13 14.52 13.04
N VAL A 928 -42.10 13.72 12.73
CA VAL A 928 -41.19 13.99 11.61
C VAL A 928 -41.96 14.10 10.28
N ARG A 929 -42.91 13.18 10.03
CA ARG A 929 -43.82 13.22 8.87
C ARG A 929 -44.67 14.48 8.85
N ASN A 930 -45.32 14.82 9.96
CA ASN A 930 -46.23 15.96 10.08
C ASN A 930 -45.50 17.30 9.87
N VAL A 931 -44.31 17.48 10.46
CA VAL A 931 -43.51 18.69 10.24
C VAL A 931 -42.96 18.75 8.81
N ALA A 932 -42.53 17.63 8.22
CA ALA A 932 -42.04 17.60 6.84
C ALA A 932 -43.15 17.99 5.84
N LEU A 933 -44.34 17.40 5.96
CA LEU A 933 -45.53 17.79 5.19
C LEU A 933 -45.92 19.25 5.45
N GLY A 934 -45.79 19.71 6.71
CA GLY A 934 -45.96 21.10 7.14
C GLY A 934 -44.94 22.11 6.59
N ILE A 935 -43.85 21.65 5.94
CA ILE A 935 -42.90 22.48 5.19
C ILE A 935 -43.13 22.35 3.68
N VAL A 936 -43.36 21.14 3.16
CA VAL A 936 -43.67 20.92 1.73
C VAL A 936 -44.93 21.70 1.31
N SER A 937 -45.96 21.72 2.16
CA SER A 937 -47.19 22.51 1.96
C SER A 937 -46.96 24.03 1.89
N ARG A 938 -45.87 24.56 2.49
CA ARG A 938 -45.54 26.00 2.47
C ARG A 938 -44.88 26.47 1.18
N ARG A 939 -44.58 25.57 0.23
CA ARG A 939 -44.05 25.88 -1.13
C ARG A 939 -42.88 26.89 -1.13
N ILE A 940 -41.92 26.66 -0.24
CA ILE A 940 -40.68 27.46 -0.18
C ILE A 940 -39.97 27.41 -1.54
N LYS A 941 -39.55 28.57 -2.06
CA LYS A 941 -38.81 28.67 -3.34
C LYS A 941 -37.33 28.40 -3.14
N TRP A 942 -36.97 27.12 -3.04
CA TRP A 942 -35.60 26.65 -2.77
C TRP A 942 -34.54 27.16 -3.75
N GLU A 943 -34.91 27.48 -5.00
CA GLU A 943 -34.00 28.04 -6.01
C GLU A 943 -33.57 29.49 -5.73
N GLN A 944 -34.20 30.17 -4.77
CA GLN A 944 -33.94 31.57 -4.43
C GLN A 944 -33.25 31.76 -3.06
N LEU A 945 -32.93 30.66 -2.36
CA LEU A 945 -32.30 30.67 -1.03
C LEU A 945 -30.80 30.39 -1.13
N THR A 946 -30.02 31.06 -0.28
CA THR A 946 -28.60 30.74 -0.09
C THR A 946 -28.41 29.44 0.69
N THR A 947 -27.19 28.92 0.68
CA THR A 947 -26.81 27.73 1.47
C THR A 947 -27.02 27.93 2.97
N MET A 948 -26.74 29.12 3.50
CA MET A 948 -26.91 29.43 4.92
C MET A 948 -28.38 29.52 5.33
N GLU A 949 -29.23 30.15 4.51
CA GLU A 949 -30.68 30.20 4.78
C GLU A 949 -31.32 28.81 4.65
N THR A 950 -30.85 27.99 3.71
CA THR A 950 -31.26 26.58 3.58
C THR A 950 -30.92 25.78 4.84
N ILE A 951 -29.74 26.04 5.44
CA ILE A 951 -29.31 25.44 6.72
C ILE A 951 -30.17 25.95 7.89
N ASP A 952 -30.51 27.24 7.97
CA ASP A 952 -31.37 27.77 9.04
C ASP A 952 -32.82 27.23 8.97
N VAL A 953 -33.38 27.08 7.76
CA VAL A 953 -34.67 26.39 7.56
C VAL A 953 -34.61 24.94 8.06
N PHE A 954 -33.49 24.24 7.83
CA PHE A 954 -33.26 22.88 8.31
C PHE A 954 -33.07 22.80 9.84
N PHE A 955 -32.36 23.75 10.46
CA PHE A 955 -32.28 23.85 11.93
C PHE A 955 -33.63 24.21 12.55
N THR A 956 -34.42 25.07 11.92
CA THR A 956 -35.77 25.41 12.37
C THR A 956 -36.74 24.22 12.25
N TYR A 957 -36.58 23.36 11.24
CA TYR A 957 -37.25 22.07 11.13
C TYR A 957 -36.90 21.14 12.31
N ILE A 958 -35.62 20.90 12.55
CA ILE A 958 -35.13 20.06 13.66
C ILE A 958 -35.62 20.58 15.02
N ARG A 959 -35.45 21.88 15.29
CA ARG A 959 -35.89 22.56 16.52
C ARG A 959 -37.40 22.38 16.77
N ARG A 960 -38.23 22.39 15.72
CA ARG A 960 -39.68 22.18 15.85
C ARG A 960 -40.03 20.74 16.19
N ILE A 961 -39.38 19.77 15.54
CA ILE A 961 -39.55 18.34 15.83
C ILE A 961 -39.20 18.05 17.29
N PHE A 962 -38.02 18.48 17.77
CA PHE A 962 -37.63 18.29 19.16
C PHE A 962 -38.61 18.93 20.16
N LYS A 963 -39.08 20.16 19.89
CA LYS A 963 -40.07 20.82 20.76
C LYS A 963 -41.38 20.03 20.85
N ASN A 964 -41.89 19.51 19.72
CA ASN A 964 -43.16 18.81 19.70
C ASN A 964 -43.05 17.39 20.29
N ILE A 965 -41.98 16.67 20.00
CA ILE A 965 -41.60 15.42 20.69
C ILE A 965 -41.55 15.64 22.21
N TYR A 966 -40.91 16.72 22.66
CA TYR A 966 -40.80 17.05 24.09
C TYR A 966 -42.17 17.29 24.74
N ASN A 967 -43.03 18.09 24.10
CA ASN A 967 -44.39 18.32 24.59
C ASN A 967 -45.20 17.01 24.75
N HIS A 968 -45.00 16.04 23.86
CA HIS A 968 -45.65 14.73 23.95
C HIS A 968 -45.06 13.85 25.05
N ALA A 969 -43.74 13.88 25.27
CA ALA A 969 -43.11 13.18 26.41
C ALA A 969 -43.63 13.73 27.75
N GLU A 970 -43.73 15.06 27.87
CA GLU A 970 -44.30 15.74 29.04
C GLU A 970 -45.78 15.33 29.26
N GLN A 971 -46.61 15.33 28.22
CA GLN A 971 -48.01 14.88 28.30
C GLN A 971 -48.14 13.42 28.77
N ILE A 972 -47.26 12.53 28.30
CA ILE A 972 -47.24 11.12 28.72
C ILE A 972 -46.80 11.00 30.19
N SER A 973 -45.79 11.76 30.61
CA SER A 973 -45.31 11.82 32.00
C SER A 973 -46.42 12.28 32.96
N GLN A 974 -47.07 13.41 32.67
CA GLN A 974 -48.18 13.93 33.46
C GLN A 974 -49.34 12.92 33.52
N ALA A 975 -49.67 12.26 32.41
CA ALA A 975 -50.69 11.20 32.39
C ALA A 975 -50.32 9.93 33.17
N MET A 976 -49.02 9.67 33.41
CA MET A 976 -48.54 8.59 34.28
C MET A 976 -48.57 8.99 35.76
N ILE A 977 -48.19 10.22 36.09
CA ILE A 977 -48.26 10.78 37.46
C ILE A 977 -49.72 10.80 37.94
N VAL A 978 -50.66 11.27 37.11
CA VAL A 978 -52.10 11.27 37.40
C VAL A 978 -52.66 9.84 37.56
N ARG A 979 -52.04 8.83 36.94
CA ARG A 979 -52.35 7.40 37.14
C ARG A 979 -51.67 6.78 38.37
N GLY A 980 -51.00 7.58 39.21
CA GLY A 980 -50.40 7.13 40.47
C GLY A 980 -49.02 6.47 40.33
N PHE A 981 -48.35 6.59 39.18
CA PHE A 981 -46.98 6.09 39.03
C PHE A 981 -46.01 6.93 39.87
N ARG A 982 -45.18 6.27 40.70
CA ARG A 982 -44.30 6.92 41.70
C ARG A 982 -42.82 6.50 41.64
N GLY A 983 -42.40 5.80 40.59
CA GLY A 983 -40.99 5.42 40.39
C GLY A 983 -40.48 4.23 41.23
N ASP A 984 -40.98 4.01 42.45
CA ASP A 984 -40.56 2.89 43.31
C ASP A 984 -40.95 1.52 42.74
N CYS A 985 -39.95 0.67 42.49
CA CYS A 985 -40.12 -0.70 42.00
C CYS A 985 -40.89 -1.65 42.94
N ASN A 986 -40.97 -1.36 44.24
CA ASN A 986 -41.73 -2.17 45.20
C ASN A 986 -43.24 -1.86 45.17
N ALA A 987 -43.60 -0.64 44.73
CA ALA A 987 -44.99 -0.17 44.72
C ALA A 987 -45.79 -0.63 43.49
N HIS A 988 -45.12 -1.01 42.39
CA HIS A 988 -45.77 -1.23 41.07
C HIS A 988 -45.45 -2.59 40.46
N LYS A 989 -46.43 -3.50 40.41
CA LYS A 989 -46.31 -4.80 39.72
C LYS A 989 -46.76 -4.68 38.26
N ILE A 990 -45.82 -4.81 37.33
CA ILE A 990 -46.07 -4.75 35.88
C ILE A 990 -46.44 -6.16 35.37
N PHE A 991 -47.68 -6.31 34.90
CA PHE A 991 -48.15 -7.55 34.27
C PHE A 991 -48.09 -7.44 32.75
N LEU A 992 -47.01 -7.96 32.15
CA LEU A 992 -46.91 -8.16 30.71
C LEU A 992 -47.37 -9.58 30.36
N SER A 993 -48.41 -9.70 29.53
CA SER A 993 -48.86 -10.98 28.98
C SER A 993 -48.42 -11.15 27.53
N ALA A 994 -47.80 -12.28 27.23
CA ALA A 994 -47.77 -12.78 25.86
C ALA A 994 -49.19 -13.24 25.48
N GLY A 995 -49.63 -12.91 24.26
CA GLY A 995 -50.83 -13.52 23.69
C GLY A 995 -50.65 -15.03 23.48
N PRO A 996 -51.74 -15.79 23.31
CA PRO A 996 -51.66 -17.24 23.11
C PRO A 996 -50.85 -17.57 21.85
N SER A 997 -49.65 -18.12 22.01
CA SER A 997 -48.80 -18.55 20.89
C SER A 997 -49.13 -20.00 20.52
N MET A 998 -49.09 -20.28 19.22
CA MET A 998 -49.46 -21.61 18.71
C MET A 998 -48.26 -22.56 18.82
N ALA A 999 -48.45 -23.72 19.46
CA ALA A 999 -47.36 -24.66 19.73
C ALA A 999 -46.63 -25.12 18.46
N MET A 1000 -47.35 -25.41 17.36
CA MET A 1000 -46.75 -25.92 16.14
C MET A 1000 -45.86 -24.88 15.41
N PRO A 1001 -46.27 -23.61 15.21
CA PRO A 1001 -45.37 -22.54 14.79
C PRO A 1001 -44.12 -22.35 15.66
N ASN A 1002 -44.25 -22.46 16.98
CA ASN A 1002 -43.09 -22.36 17.89
C ASN A 1002 -42.09 -23.50 17.66
N ILE A 1003 -42.57 -24.75 17.55
CA ILE A 1003 -41.73 -25.93 17.29
C ILE A 1003 -41.04 -25.80 15.93
N ILE A 1004 -41.78 -25.49 14.86
CA ILE A 1004 -41.21 -25.31 13.51
C ILE A 1004 -40.14 -24.21 13.50
N SER A 1005 -40.45 -23.05 14.11
CA SER A 1005 -39.52 -21.92 14.19
C SER A 1005 -38.23 -22.27 14.95
N PHE A 1006 -38.34 -23.02 16.05
CA PHE A 1006 -37.19 -23.46 16.84
C PHE A 1006 -36.36 -24.54 16.13
N SER A 1007 -36.99 -25.52 15.49
CA SER A 1007 -36.30 -26.53 14.67
C SER A 1007 -35.57 -25.90 13.47
N CYS A 1008 -36.15 -24.90 12.82
CA CYS A 1008 -35.47 -24.14 11.77
C CYS A 1008 -34.28 -23.32 12.30
N LEU A 1009 -34.36 -22.77 13.51
CA LEU A 1009 -33.27 -22.04 14.15
C LEU A 1009 -32.08 -22.96 14.45
N VAL A 1010 -32.34 -24.11 15.08
CA VAL A 1010 -31.33 -25.14 15.36
C VAL A 1010 -30.73 -25.70 14.07
N GLY A 1011 -31.56 -25.96 13.06
CA GLY A 1011 -31.13 -26.42 11.74
C GLY A 1011 -30.22 -25.41 11.02
N LEU A 1012 -30.52 -24.11 11.08
CA LEU A 1012 -29.68 -23.07 10.47
C LEU A 1012 -28.34 -22.91 11.20
N ILE A 1013 -28.35 -22.96 12.54
CA ILE A 1013 -27.12 -22.96 13.35
C ILE A 1013 -26.25 -24.17 12.99
N GLY A 1014 -26.84 -25.36 12.91
CA GLY A 1014 -26.15 -26.60 12.51
C GLY A 1014 -25.59 -26.53 11.08
N ALA A 1015 -26.36 -26.04 10.10
CA ALA A 1015 -25.89 -25.88 8.73
C ALA A 1015 -24.71 -24.89 8.64
N ALA A 1016 -24.73 -23.80 9.40
CA ALA A 1016 -23.68 -22.79 9.40
C ALA A 1016 -22.40 -23.20 10.16
N THR A 1017 -22.49 -24.07 11.18
CA THR A 1017 -21.29 -24.66 11.80
C THR A 1017 -20.71 -25.76 10.92
N LEU A 1018 -21.56 -26.60 10.33
CA LEU A 1018 -21.17 -27.72 9.46
C LEU A 1018 -20.62 -27.25 8.10
N SER A 1019 -21.00 -26.07 7.60
CA SER A 1019 -20.45 -25.51 6.36
C SER A 1019 -18.94 -25.29 6.41
N LYS A 1020 -18.33 -25.16 7.61
CA LYS A 1020 -16.88 -25.09 7.79
C LYS A 1020 -16.15 -26.43 7.64
N TYR A 1021 -16.88 -27.54 7.71
CA TYR A 1021 -16.36 -28.90 7.60
C TYR A 1021 -16.69 -29.58 6.25
N ILE A 1022 -17.67 -29.05 5.51
CA ILE A 1022 -18.09 -29.60 4.20
C ILE A 1022 -17.40 -28.90 3.01
N ILE A 1023 -16.77 -27.74 3.23
CA ILE A 1023 -16.13 -26.90 2.20
C ILE A 1023 -14.58 -26.96 2.31
N VAL A 1024 -14.05 -28.01 2.97
CA VAL A 1024 -12.62 -28.34 3.08
C VAL A 1024 -12.40 -29.73 2.48
#